data_AF-A0A7Y5SKQ7-F1
#
_entry.id   AF-A0A7Y5SKQ7-F1
#
_cell.length_a   1.000
_cell.length_b   1.000
_cell.length_c   1.000
_cell.angle_alpha   90.00
_cell.angle_beta   90.00
_cell.angle_gamma   90.00
#
_symmetry.space_group_name_H-M   'P 1'
#
loop_
_entity.id
_entity.type
_entity.pdbx_description
1 polymer ?
#
loop_
_entity_poly.entity_id
_entity_poly.type
_entity_poly.pdbx_seq_one_letter_code
_entity_poly.pdbx_strand_id
1 'polypeptide(L)'
;MDYIYNIGKYEVTAAQYTAFLNAVADTDTYGLYSTNMWSNEDGCRIQRTGSAGNYEYTVAADWADRPVNYVSWGDAARFANWLHNGEPTGLQDLTTTEDGAYFLNGATTDVALMAVNREPDWIWAVTSEDEWYKAAYHKNDGVTGNYFDYPTSSDSTPGRSMNEATNPGNNANYYHPDYGLLIGSPYYRTEVGEFELSQSPYGTFDQGGNIWEWNEGIVTEDSTTYRNIRSGSYNNSAEYMQAEYRDSRCLPTLENYYWGFRVASVPAVTINGAHTVTLNWSQVIEGINFGNYAEIDFGDAPDPAYPTLAINQGVGHLIVADAPLLGSLLDVDPNGQPDPGGFGDDNDGTDDEDGVSFDSPLFVRQSTAGTGTVTVNAPRGGKLDAWIDFNQDGVWSHPTEHIFGGTSQTLVAGSQTLDFAIPAGALDGATFARFRISTAGSLPPTGIAPDGEVEDHRITFTLVDEEPPTPPSITGLSDDTGESGSDEVTSDTTPTFHWTASTDTGGSGLAGYWWSLDDPTPESGGTFVPATTLSATATVTANGLHTFHVRAADAAGNFSSVSSLPFTTDTVSPAVVNVVEILPDPRNTAVSTVDVQMSELVDLGTFTYADVSLMRDGSPVMLDGSVALALLSGTTYRISGLSAFTASEGTYVLTVSAAAISDHAGNTGAGLASDQWTTDTTPPAVANVWVRGDAWTTIFLTYLETSGVGDDTYGYAVPVGSADQLKTLPWFGIDTISVQFSEDVNVVEGGLALYGVTVPQYAFAAASFSYDATSYVASWRLNQTIDEPDKLLIDLNGETGGMTDKTGNLLDGEWIDGTSTYPSGNNTAGGDFLFRFNVVVGDADRNTRTLTSDVTPIKQNLGKRTGQAGYSIFFDINGDSRILTSDVTRIKQHLGDRLPLGEPVVPQEGLALTLGSLEATGKSRSVQATYPVETTISSALRVDPAAANTQPTRPEKSRQASEALFAELGSAQARDISSTTDRLTMDAKTLFEIAQTLSRSNNTGNGKTRAACLAEQVWADLARGFLR
;
A
#
# COMPACT_ATOMS: atom_id res chain seq x y z
N MET A 1 62.67 -42.32 -12.69
CA MET A 1 62.29 -40.93 -12.32
C MET A 1 63.28 -40.38 -11.33
N ASP A 2 64.14 -39.51 -11.84
CA ASP A 2 65.28 -38.84 -11.22
C ASP A 2 64.98 -37.36 -10.89
N TYR A 3 63.81 -36.86 -11.30
CA TYR A 3 63.21 -35.59 -10.87
C TYR A 3 61.98 -35.81 -9.96
N ILE A 4 61.57 -34.73 -9.28
CA ILE A 4 60.33 -34.65 -8.52
C ILE A 4 59.21 -34.16 -9.46
N TYR A 5 58.04 -34.77 -9.37
CA TYR A 5 56.84 -34.37 -10.09
C TYR A 5 55.62 -34.52 -9.17
N ASN A 6 54.64 -33.66 -9.39
CA ASN A 6 53.28 -33.78 -8.90
C ASN A 6 52.45 -34.57 -9.93
N ILE A 7 51.39 -35.23 -9.48
CA ILE A 7 50.45 -35.94 -10.33
C ILE A 7 49.02 -35.64 -9.87
N GLY A 8 48.09 -35.52 -10.81
CA GLY A 8 46.68 -35.24 -10.51
C GLY A 8 46.14 -36.22 -9.48
N LYS A 9 45.64 -35.69 -8.35
CA LYS A 9 45.04 -36.49 -7.27
C LYS A 9 43.93 -37.40 -7.81
N TYR A 10 43.19 -36.90 -8.80
CA TYR A 10 42.07 -37.53 -9.47
C TYR A 10 42.30 -37.63 -10.99
N GLU A 11 41.43 -38.37 -11.65
CA GLU A 11 41.23 -38.31 -13.10
C GLU A 11 40.69 -36.91 -13.49
N VAL A 12 40.91 -36.45 -14.73
CA VAL A 12 40.32 -35.17 -15.18
C VAL A 12 38.79 -35.30 -15.24
N THR A 13 38.07 -34.41 -14.55
CA THR A 13 36.61 -34.49 -14.46
C THR A 13 35.89 -33.94 -15.69
N ALA A 14 34.64 -34.33 -15.88
CA ALA A 14 33.80 -33.82 -16.95
C ALA A 14 33.54 -32.31 -16.82
N ALA A 15 33.50 -31.76 -15.60
CA ALA A 15 33.45 -30.32 -15.35
C ALA A 15 34.74 -29.59 -15.77
N GLN A 16 35.92 -30.10 -15.38
CA GLN A 16 37.21 -29.53 -15.80
C GLN A 16 37.35 -29.53 -17.33
N TYR A 17 36.99 -30.64 -17.98
CA TYR A 17 37.02 -30.71 -19.44
C TYR A 17 35.95 -29.84 -20.12
N THR A 18 34.82 -29.56 -19.47
CA THR A 18 33.82 -28.59 -19.94
C THR A 18 34.31 -27.16 -19.84
N ALA A 19 35.10 -26.80 -18.84
CA ALA A 19 35.76 -25.49 -18.76
C ALA A 19 36.72 -25.28 -19.93
N PHE A 20 37.61 -26.26 -20.17
CA PHE A 20 38.50 -26.30 -21.35
C PHE A 20 37.73 -26.15 -22.68
N LEU A 21 36.66 -26.92 -22.89
CA LEU A 21 35.86 -26.83 -24.11
C LEU A 21 35.21 -25.44 -24.28
N ASN A 22 34.71 -24.80 -23.23
CA ASN A 22 34.19 -23.44 -23.33
C ASN A 22 35.30 -22.37 -23.51
N ALA A 23 36.53 -22.63 -23.07
CA ALA A 23 37.66 -21.72 -23.25
C ALA A 23 38.21 -21.71 -24.69
N VAL A 24 38.19 -22.86 -25.40
CA VAL A 24 38.85 -22.98 -26.72
C VAL A 24 38.02 -23.64 -27.84
N ALA A 25 36.87 -24.24 -27.58
CA ALA A 25 36.15 -25.07 -28.57
C ALA A 25 34.95 -24.42 -29.27
N ASP A 26 34.86 -23.08 -29.27
CA ASP A 26 33.88 -22.28 -30.04
C ASP A 26 33.63 -22.79 -31.47
N THR A 27 34.71 -23.16 -32.18
CA THR A 27 34.68 -23.73 -33.53
C THR A 27 34.95 -25.24 -33.55
N ASP A 28 35.51 -25.77 -32.46
CA ASP A 28 35.98 -27.15 -32.33
C ASP A 28 36.94 -27.60 -33.47
N THR A 29 37.95 -26.78 -33.73
CA THR A 29 38.85 -26.89 -34.90
C THR A 29 39.52 -28.25 -35.05
N TYR A 30 39.96 -28.85 -33.93
CA TYR A 30 40.66 -30.13 -33.90
C TYR A 30 39.81 -31.32 -33.43
N GLY A 31 38.54 -31.09 -33.05
CA GLY A 31 37.62 -32.14 -32.64
C GLY A 31 37.76 -32.58 -31.18
N LEU A 32 38.01 -31.64 -30.27
CA LEU A 32 38.17 -31.86 -28.83
C LEU A 32 36.90 -32.46 -28.16
N TYR A 33 35.75 -32.38 -28.84
CA TYR A 33 34.48 -32.90 -28.35
C TYR A 33 33.93 -34.04 -29.24
N SER A 34 33.97 -35.26 -28.70
CA SER A 34 33.16 -36.36 -29.24
C SER A 34 31.67 -36.10 -29.02
N THR A 35 30.86 -36.23 -30.07
CA THR A 35 29.40 -36.19 -29.90
C THR A 35 28.87 -37.30 -28.98
N ASN A 36 29.64 -38.38 -28.81
CA ASN A 36 29.32 -39.49 -27.92
C ASN A 36 29.36 -39.13 -26.43
N MET A 37 30.08 -38.06 -26.03
CA MET A 37 30.06 -37.53 -24.66
C MET A 37 28.62 -37.28 -24.18
N TRP A 38 27.77 -36.77 -25.07
CA TRP A 38 26.33 -36.65 -24.86
C TRP A 38 25.55 -37.89 -25.33
N SER A 39 25.74 -38.29 -26.60
CA SER A 39 24.77 -39.13 -27.31
C SER A 39 24.87 -40.63 -27.08
N ASN A 40 25.90 -41.11 -26.40
CA ASN A 40 26.04 -42.52 -26.03
C ASN A 40 25.66 -42.72 -24.55
N GLU A 41 25.03 -43.84 -24.19
CA GLU A 41 24.66 -44.11 -22.80
C GLU A 41 25.86 -44.29 -21.86
N ASP A 42 27.06 -44.59 -22.36
CA ASP A 42 28.29 -44.60 -21.57
C ASP A 42 29.02 -43.22 -21.50
N GLY A 43 28.52 -42.16 -22.15
CA GLY A 43 29.18 -40.84 -22.23
C GLY A 43 29.11 -39.97 -20.95
N CYS A 44 30.10 -39.10 -20.75
CA CYS A 44 30.28 -38.19 -19.58
C CYS A 44 29.26 -37.04 -19.43
N ARG A 45 28.24 -36.95 -20.30
CA ARG A 45 27.16 -35.94 -20.28
C ARG A 45 27.59 -34.49 -20.45
N ILE A 46 28.76 -34.25 -21.05
CA ILE A 46 29.02 -32.94 -21.67
C ILE A 46 28.12 -32.84 -22.91
N GLN A 47 27.20 -31.88 -22.92
CA GLN A 47 26.32 -31.54 -24.02
C GLN A 47 26.86 -30.32 -24.77
N ARG A 48 27.09 -30.47 -26.09
CA ARG A 48 27.32 -29.32 -26.98
C ARG A 48 26.02 -28.77 -27.58
N THR A 49 25.80 -27.47 -27.44
CA THR A 49 24.76 -26.65 -28.09
C THR A 49 25.40 -25.61 -29.02
N GLY A 50 24.57 -24.94 -29.84
CA GLY A 50 25.05 -23.91 -30.78
C GLY A 50 25.57 -24.44 -32.12
N SER A 51 26.52 -23.72 -32.72
CA SER A 51 27.09 -24.01 -34.05
C SER A 51 28.49 -23.43 -34.18
N ALA A 52 29.40 -24.10 -34.92
CA ALA A 52 30.80 -23.73 -35.06
C ALA A 52 31.05 -22.21 -35.23
N GLY A 53 31.91 -21.67 -34.38
CA GLY A 53 32.15 -20.25 -34.13
C GLY A 53 31.35 -19.68 -32.95
N ASN A 54 30.39 -20.45 -32.41
CA ASN A 54 29.53 -20.17 -31.25
C ASN A 54 29.03 -21.53 -30.67
N TYR A 55 29.93 -22.42 -30.27
CA TYR A 55 29.58 -23.65 -29.56
C TYR A 55 29.59 -23.41 -28.05
N GLU A 56 28.60 -23.96 -27.36
CA GLU A 56 28.46 -23.87 -25.90
C GLU A 56 28.44 -25.29 -25.32
N TYR A 57 29.12 -25.48 -24.19
CA TYR A 57 29.31 -26.79 -23.58
C TYR A 57 28.81 -26.80 -22.13
N THR A 58 27.91 -27.74 -21.81
CA THR A 58 27.32 -27.87 -20.47
C THR A 58 27.38 -29.32 -20.00
N VAL A 59 27.86 -29.57 -18.78
CA VAL A 59 27.83 -30.90 -18.16
C VAL A 59 26.59 -31.03 -17.26
N ALA A 60 25.97 -32.22 -17.23
CA ALA A 60 24.94 -32.51 -16.24
C ALA A 60 25.53 -32.48 -14.82
N ALA A 61 24.83 -31.86 -13.86
CA ALA A 61 25.34 -31.69 -12.48
C ALA A 61 25.75 -33.03 -11.83
N ASP A 62 24.89 -34.05 -11.94
CA ASP A 62 25.08 -35.44 -11.50
C ASP A 62 26.26 -36.17 -12.19
N TRP A 63 27.02 -35.48 -13.04
CA TRP A 63 28.15 -35.99 -13.82
C TRP A 63 29.39 -35.09 -13.77
N ALA A 64 29.32 -33.91 -13.15
CA ALA A 64 30.39 -32.93 -13.09
C ALA A 64 31.72 -33.51 -12.59
N ASP A 65 31.65 -34.23 -11.47
CA ASP A 65 32.81 -34.82 -10.76
C ASP A 65 33.08 -36.28 -11.12
N ARG A 66 32.52 -36.76 -12.24
CA ARG A 66 32.86 -38.04 -12.86
C ARG A 66 33.96 -37.83 -13.90
N PRO A 67 34.88 -38.79 -14.14
CA PRO A 67 35.97 -38.61 -15.08
C PRO A 67 35.47 -38.37 -16.52
N VAL A 68 36.16 -37.52 -17.28
CA VAL A 68 35.88 -37.34 -18.70
C VAL A 68 36.17 -38.64 -19.48
N ASN A 69 35.34 -38.96 -20.46
CA ASN A 69 35.58 -40.05 -21.40
C ASN A 69 35.21 -39.64 -22.83
N TYR A 70 35.52 -40.51 -23.80
CA TYR A 70 35.54 -40.16 -25.24
C TYR A 70 36.53 -39.05 -25.59
N VAL A 71 37.73 -39.09 -25.02
CA VAL A 71 38.85 -38.23 -25.40
C VAL A 71 40.00 -39.08 -25.96
N SER A 72 40.66 -38.58 -27.00
CA SER A 72 41.86 -39.18 -27.58
C SER A 72 43.13 -38.69 -26.87
N TRP A 73 44.27 -39.31 -27.18
CA TRP A 73 45.56 -38.82 -26.68
C TRP A 73 45.87 -37.41 -27.20
N GLY A 74 45.43 -37.09 -28.43
CA GLY A 74 45.57 -35.77 -29.03
C GLY A 74 44.75 -34.67 -28.36
N ASP A 75 43.72 -35.03 -27.57
CA ASP A 75 42.90 -34.08 -26.83
C ASP A 75 43.43 -33.90 -25.40
N ALA A 76 43.85 -35.00 -24.77
CA ALA A 76 44.58 -34.97 -23.50
C ALA A 76 45.86 -34.11 -23.59
N ALA A 77 46.60 -34.19 -24.69
CA ALA A 77 47.76 -33.34 -24.96
C ALA A 77 47.39 -31.85 -25.12
N ARG A 78 46.25 -31.53 -25.75
CA ARG A 78 45.75 -30.14 -25.90
C ARG A 78 45.25 -29.55 -24.58
N PHE A 79 44.61 -30.36 -23.74
CA PHE A 79 44.24 -29.98 -22.38
C PHE A 79 45.48 -29.71 -21.53
N ALA A 80 46.52 -30.54 -21.63
CA ALA A 80 47.78 -30.32 -20.94
C ALA A 80 48.52 -29.05 -21.42
N ASN A 81 48.49 -28.74 -22.73
CA ASN A 81 48.98 -27.46 -23.25
C ASN A 81 48.18 -26.28 -22.72
N TRP A 82 46.85 -26.39 -22.65
CA TRP A 82 45.99 -25.35 -22.10
C TRP A 82 46.31 -25.07 -20.61
N LEU A 83 46.54 -26.11 -19.81
CA LEU A 83 47.06 -25.95 -18.44
C LEU A 83 48.47 -25.33 -18.41
N HIS A 84 49.39 -25.78 -19.28
CA HIS A 84 50.76 -25.24 -19.39
C HIS A 84 50.73 -23.73 -19.70
N ASN A 85 49.81 -23.30 -20.56
CA ASN A 85 49.68 -21.91 -21.02
C ASN A 85 48.87 -21.01 -20.05
N GLY A 86 48.44 -21.51 -18.88
CA GLY A 86 47.68 -20.74 -17.88
C GLY A 86 46.18 -20.63 -18.16
N GLU A 87 45.56 -21.70 -18.66
CA GLU A 87 44.12 -21.81 -18.97
C GLU A 87 43.54 -20.71 -19.91
N PRO A 88 44.25 -20.31 -20.99
CA PRO A 88 43.83 -19.18 -21.83
C PRO A 88 42.54 -19.44 -22.60
N THR A 89 41.70 -18.42 -22.71
CA THR A 89 40.50 -18.41 -23.57
C THR A 89 40.84 -17.85 -24.95
N GLY A 90 40.54 -18.57 -26.03
CA GLY A 90 40.90 -18.13 -27.39
C GLY A 90 40.64 -19.16 -28.50
N LEU A 91 41.20 -18.90 -29.69
CA LEU A 91 41.20 -19.88 -30.78
C LEU A 91 42.17 -21.03 -30.46
N GLN A 92 41.90 -22.23 -30.98
CA GLN A 92 42.83 -23.37 -30.92
C GLN A 92 44.04 -23.09 -31.82
N ASP A 93 45.08 -22.48 -31.24
CA ASP A 93 46.33 -22.13 -31.93
C ASP A 93 47.54 -22.20 -30.97
N LEU A 94 48.70 -21.70 -31.41
CA LEU A 94 49.97 -21.75 -30.67
C LEU A 94 49.96 -20.92 -29.37
N THR A 95 48.91 -20.14 -29.10
CA THR A 95 48.75 -19.37 -27.86
C THR A 95 47.83 -20.06 -26.84
N THR A 96 47.24 -21.21 -27.17
CA THR A 96 46.26 -21.90 -26.32
C THR A 96 46.50 -23.41 -26.23
N THR A 97 46.43 -24.13 -27.35
CA THR A 97 46.40 -25.60 -27.40
C THR A 97 47.49 -26.23 -28.24
N GLU A 98 48.05 -25.50 -29.22
CA GLU A 98 48.94 -26.10 -30.24
C GLU A 98 50.44 -25.99 -29.93
N ASP A 99 50.80 -25.27 -28.87
CA ASP A 99 52.17 -25.08 -28.35
C ASP A 99 52.14 -25.09 -26.81
N GLY A 100 53.29 -25.27 -26.17
CA GLY A 100 53.43 -25.46 -24.72
C GLY A 100 54.20 -26.74 -24.38
N ALA A 101 53.68 -27.59 -23.49
CA ALA A 101 54.29 -28.87 -23.15
C ALA A 101 54.43 -29.85 -24.33
N TYR A 102 53.67 -29.63 -25.40
CA TYR A 102 53.71 -30.39 -26.64
C TYR A 102 53.60 -29.46 -27.86
N PHE A 103 54.60 -29.43 -28.74
CA PHE A 103 54.44 -28.77 -30.03
C PHE A 103 53.53 -29.58 -30.96
N LEU A 104 52.24 -29.25 -30.98
CA LEU A 104 51.20 -29.99 -31.72
C LEU A 104 50.94 -29.41 -33.11
N ASN A 105 50.86 -28.08 -33.25
CA ASN A 105 50.74 -27.36 -34.52
C ASN A 105 49.79 -28.01 -35.56
N GLY A 106 48.57 -28.36 -35.15
CA GLY A 106 47.55 -28.98 -35.99
C GLY A 106 47.63 -30.51 -36.14
N ALA A 107 48.44 -31.19 -35.33
CA ALA A 107 48.53 -32.65 -35.31
C ALA A 107 47.17 -33.32 -35.01
N THR A 108 46.64 -34.03 -36.01
CA THR A 108 45.29 -34.64 -36.04
C THR A 108 45.27 -36.03 -36.70
N THR A 109 46.44 -36.62 -36.95
CA THR A 109 46.57 -37.97 -37.52
C THR A 109 47.49 -38.81 -36.64
N ASP A 110 47.33 -40.14 -36.66
CA ASP A 110 48.15 -41.04 -35.83
C ASP A 110 49.65 -40.82 -36.05
N VAL A 111 50.09 -40.67 -37.31
CA VAL A 111 51.50 -40.44 -37.65
C VAL A 111 52.03 -39.12 -37.09
N ALA A 112 51.18 -38.08 -37.00
CA ALA A 112 51.56 -36.81 -36.38
C ALA A 112 51.57 -36.91 -34.85
N LEU A 113 50.51 -37.41 -34.22
CA LEU A 113 50.40 -37.52 -32.76
C LEU A 113 51.38 -38.53 -32.15
N MET A 114 51.80 -39.56 -32.89
CA MET A 114 52.90 -40.45 -32.49
C MET A 114 54.29 -39.82 -32.61
N ALA A 115 54.45 -38.70 -33.33
CA ALA A 115 55.70 -37.97 -33.47
C ALA A 115 55.87 -36.82 -32.46
N VAL A 116 54.79 -36.44 -31.77
CA VAL A 116 54.80 -35.45 -30.68
C VAL A 116 55.56 -36.01 -29.48
N ASN A 117 56.42 -35.20 -28.89
CA ASN A 117 57.12 -35.49 -27.64
C ASN A 117 56.87 -34.36 -26.65
N ARG A 118 57.10 -34.63 -25.36
CA ARG A 118 57.06 -33.62 -24.30
C ARG A 118 58.26 -32.66 -24.47
N GLU A 119 58.01 -31.36 -24.49
CA GLU A 119 59.07 -30.34 -24.61
C GLU A 119 59.87 -30.20 -23.28
N PRO A 120 61.13 -29.73 -23.30
CA PRO A 120 62.03 -29.80 -22.15
C PRO A 120 61.64 -28.92 -20.95
N ASP A 121 60.85 -27.88 -21.19
CA ASP A 121 60.38 -26.84 -20.27
C ASP A 121 58.89 -27.00 -19.88
N TRP A 122 58.32 -28.19 -20.11
CA TRP A 122 56.96 -28.53 -19.70
C TRP A 122 56.69 -28.23 -18.21
N ILE A 123 55.58 -27.52 -17.93
CA ILE A 123 55.04 -27.35 -16.57
C ILE A 123 53.95 -28.38 -16.29
N TRP A 124 52.98 -28.52 -17.20
CA TRP A 124 51.88 -29.50 -17.15
C TRP A 124 51.95 -30.46 -18.34
N ALA A 125 51.75 -31.76 -18.12
CA ALA A 125 51.80 -32.78 -19.17
C ALA A 125 50.77 -33.91 -18.94
N VAL A 126 50.42 -34.64 -19.99
CA VAL A 126 49.84 -35.99 -19.85
C VAL A 126 50.92 -36.88 -19.24
N THR A 127 50.57 -37.71 -18.26
CA THR A 127 51.56 -38.54 -17.54
C THR A 127 52.41 -39.39 -18.51
N SER A 128 53.68 -39.56 -18.19
CA SER A 128 54.53 -40.58 -18.79
C SER A 128 54.28 -41.93 -18.09
N GLU A 129 54.61 -43.04 -18.78
CA GLU A 129 54.47 -44.39 -18.23
C GLU A 129 55.12 -44.53 -16.84
N ASP A 130 56.36 -44.03 -16.67
CA ASP A 130 57.09 -44.15 -15.40
C ASP A 130 56.58 -43.20 -14.30
N GLU A 131 56.04 -42.01 -14.63
CA GLU A 131 55.37 -41.12 -13.66
C GLU A 131 54.10 -41.78 -13.13
N TRP A 132 53.26 -42.27 -14.04
CA TRP A 132 52.00 -42.94 -13.72
C TRP A 132 52.26 -44.19 -12.88
N TYR A 133 53.21 -45.02 -13.32
CA TYR A 133 53.55 -46.29 -12.69
C TYR A 133 54.14 -46.13 -11.29
N LYS A 134 55.05 -45.16 -11.10
CA LYS A 134 55.60 -44.85 -9.78
C LYS A 134 54.52 -44.27 -8.85
N ALA A 135 53.59 -43.47 -9.35
CA ALA A 135 52.49 -42.93 -8.54
C ALA A 135 51.55 -44.04 -8.05
N ALA A 136 51.14 -44.95 -8.94
CA ALA A 136 50.22 -46.03 -8.64
C ALA A 136 50.81 -47.11 -7.71
N TYR A 137 52.04 -47.56 -7.95
CA TYR A 137 52.52 -48.83 -7.35
C TYR A 137 53.70 -48.71 -6.37
N HIS A 138 54.38 -47.57 -6.22
CA HIS A 138 55.64 -47.48 -5.46
C HIS A 138 55.56 -46.54 -4.26
N LYS A 139 56.04 -46.94 -3.06
CA LYS A 139 56.29 -46.01 -1.94
C LYS A 139 57.77 -45.95 -1.58
N ASN A 140 58.28 -44.75 -1.27
CA ASN A 140 59.65 -44.54 -0.81
C ASN A 140 59.72 -44.24 0.69
N ASP A 141 59.15 -45.11 1.53
CA ASP A 141 59.11 -44.91 3.00
C ASP A 141 60.36 -45.40 3.74
N GLY A 142 61.23 -46.17 3.06
CA GLY A 142 62.48 -46.68 3.62
C GLY A 142 62.34 -47.84 4.62
N VAL A 143 61.14 -48.39 4.82
CA VAL A 143 60.88 -49.45 5.82
C VAL A 143 60.78 -50.83 5.18
N THR A 144 59.86 -51.06 4.23
CA THR A 144 59.67 -52.39 3.60
C THR A 144 58.94 -52.33 2.25
N GLY A 145 59.54 -52.93 1.20
CA GLY A 145 58.83 -53.40 0.01
C GLY A 145 58.40 -52.31 -0.99
N ASN A 146 59.29 -51.95 -1.91
CA ASN A 146 59.13 -50.76 -2.75
C ASN A 146 58.02 -50.80 -3.83
N TYR A 147 57.29 -51.90 -4.02
CA TYR A 147 56.20 -51.99 -5.00
C TYR A 147 55.04 -52.83 -4.47
N PHE A 148 53.81 -52.44 -4.85
CA PHE A 148 52.56 -53.16 -4.62
C PHE A 148 52.01 -53.77 -5.91
N ASP A 149 51.30 -54.89 -5.85
CA ASP A 149 50.64 -55.46 -7.03
C ASP A 149 49.46 -54.62 -7.57
N TYR A 150 48.82 -53.79 -6.72
CA TYR A 150 47.65 -52.96 -7.07
C TYR A 150 47.80 -51.47 -6.68
N PRO A 151 47.06 -50.55 -7.35
CA PRO A 151 47.20 -49.09 -7.20
C PRO A 151 46.71 -48.54 -5.86
N THR A 152 46.08 -49.38 -5.05
CA THR A 152 45.41 -49.10 -3.77
C THR A 152 46.33 -49.32 -2.57
N SER A 153 47.65 -49.25 -2.77
CA SER A 153 48.68 -49.58 -1.76
C SER A 153 48.59 -51.01 -1.21
N SER A 154 48.30 -52.01 -2.06
CA SER A 154 47.98 -53.38 -1.63
C SER A 154 48.47 -54.47 -2.60
N ASP A 155 48.91 -55.61 -2.04
CA ASP A 155 49.21 -56.84 -2.79
C ASP A 155 47.98 -57.77 -2.92
N SER A 156 46.84 -57.37 -2.32
CA SER A 156 45.60 -58.14 -2.37
C SER A 156 44.60 -57.46 -3.30
N THR A 157 43.98 -58.24 -4.19
CA THR A 157 42.99 -57.76 -5.16
C THR A 157 41.95 -56.84 -4.52
N PRO A 158 41.73 -55.62 -5.06
CA PRO A 158 40.79 -54.67 -4.49
C PRO A 158 39.37 -55.20 -4.32
N GLY A 159 38.77 -54.81 -3.21
CA GLY A 159 37.34 -54.89 -2.96
C GLY A 159 36.54 -53.94 -3.85
N ARG A 160 35.24 -53.91 -3.61
CA ARG A 160 34.26 -53.14 -4.40
C ARG A 160 33.18 -52.54 -3.48
N SER A 161 33.58 -52.16 -2.26
CA SER A 161 32.65 -51.63 -1.26
C SER A 161 32.51 -50.12 -1.42
N MET A 162 31.30 -49.67 -1.80
CA MET A 162 30.87 -48.27 -1.66
C MET A 162 30.59 -47.88 -0.19
N ASN A 163 31.02 -48.72 0.77
CA ASN A 163 30.87 -48.51 2.20
C ASN A 163 32.20 -48.83 2.90
N GLU A 164 33.10 -47.86 2.83
CA GLU A 164 34.42 -47.87 3.44
C GLU A 164 34.37 -48.12 4.97
N ALA A 165 33.28 -47.73 5.66
CA ALA A 165 33.10 -48.03 7.09
C ALA A 165 32.94 -49.54 7.42
N THR A 166 32.80 -50.40 6.41
CA THR A 166 32.71 -51.87 6.58
C THR A 166 33.81 -52.66 5.87
N ASN A 167 34.56 -52.04 4.95
CA ASN A 167 35.76 -52.59 4.34
C ASN A 167 36.75 -51.44 4.05
N PRO A 168 37.42 -50.88 5.08
CA PRO A 168 38.18 -49.64 4.96
C PRO A 168 39.49 -49.82 4.21
N GLY A 169 39.62 -49.16 3.07
CA GLY A 169 40.76 -49.18 2.18
C GLY A 169 40.79 -50.42 1.28
N ASN A 170 41.49 -50.27 0.15
CA ASN A 170 41.60 -51.29 -0.90
C ASN A 170 40.25 -51.66 -1.55
N ASN A 171 39.51 -50.67 -2.04
CA ASN A 171 38.35 -50.80 -2.93
C ASN A 171 38.61 -50.10 -4.28
N ALA A 172 37.92 -50.53 -5.34
CA ALA A 172 38.01 -49.94 -6.69
C ALA A 172 36.73 -50.19 -7.52
N ASN A 173 36.46 -49.32 -8.50
CA ASN A 173 35.38 -49.50 -9.48
C ASN A 173 35.85 -50.32 -10.68
N TYR A 174 35.59 -51.63 -10.69
CA TYR A 174 35.97 -52.56 -11.78
C TYR A 174 34.92 -53.66 -11.97
N TYR A 175 34.96 -54.42 -13.07
CA TYR A 175 34.04 -55.54 -13.35
C TYR A 175 34.46 -56.84 -12.63
N HIS A 176 33.51 -57.52 -11.98
CA HIS A 176 33.79 -58.82 -11.34
C HIS A 176 32.99 -59.96 -12.00
N PRO A 177 33.62 -61.08 -12.42
CA PRO A 177 32.93 -62.17 -13.14
C PRO A 177 31.66 -62.70 -12.44
N ASP A 178 31.70 -62.87 -11.11
CA ASP A 178 30.55 -63.36 -10.33
C ASP A 178 29.52 -62.27 -9.93
N TYR A 179 29.83 -60.97 -10.08
CA TYR A 179 29.01 -59.87 -9.56
C TYR A 179 28.64 -58.78 -10.57
N GLY A 180 29.17 -58.82 -11.80
CA GLY A 180 28.91 -57.81 -12.84
C GLY A 180 29.66 -56.49 -12.61
N LEU A 181 29.10 -55.40 -13.14
CA LEU A 181 29.57 -54.02 -12.89
C LEU A 181 29.23 -53.58 -11.46
N LEU A 182 29.92 -52.57 -10.91
CA LEU A 182 29.72 -52.14 -9.52
C LEU A 182 28.48 -51.25 -9.40
N ILE A 183 28.42 -50.26 -10.27
CA ILE A 183 27.29 -49.36 -10.50
C ILE A 183 26.81 -49.55 -11.93
N GLY A 184 25.50 -49.41 -12.15
CA GLY A 184 24.87 -49.66 -13.44
C GLY A 184 24.54 -48.38 -14.22
N SER A 185 23.73 -48.57 -15.27
CA SER A 185 23.08 -47.48 -16.00
C SER A 185 22.30 -46.57 -15.02
N PRO A 186 22.38 -45.24 -15.15
CA PRO A 186 23.02 -44.51 -16.23
C PRO A 186 24.51 -44.23 -16.03
N TYR A 187 25.08 -44.41 -14.84
CA TYR A 187 26.36 -43.81 -14.44
C TYR A 187 27.60 -44.62 -14.83
N TYR A 188 27.66 -45.89 -14.41
CA TYR A 188 28.78 -46.83 -14.56
C TYR A 188 30.16 -46.44 -13.97
N ARG A 189 30.46 -45.14 -13.86
CA ARG A 189 31.69 -44.55 -13.29
C ARG A 189 31.38 -43.81 -11.99
N THR A 190 32.26 -43.94 -11.00
CA THR A 190 32.14 -43.30 -9.69
C THR A 190 32.48 -41.82 -9.81
N GLU A 191 32.06 -41.02 -8.83
CA GLU A 191 32.68 -39.71 -8.63
C GLU A 191 34.15 -39.92 -8.25
N VAL A 192 35.04 -39.01 -8.67
CA VAL A 192 36.47 -39.15 -8.41
C VAL A 192 36.75 -39.06 -6.91
N GLY A 193 37.49 -40.03 -6.37
CA GLY A 193 37.78 -40.12 -4.94
C GLY A 193 36.73 -40.83 -4.08
N GLU A 194 35.64 -41.36 -4.64
CA GLU A 194 34.59 -42.11 -3.92
C GLU A 194 35.16 -43.12 -2.90
N PHE A 195 36.23 -43.84 -3.26
CA PHE A 195 36.93 -44.75 -2.36
C PHE A 195 37.97 -44.00 -1.50
N GLU A 196 37.50 -43.08 -0.65
CA GLU A 196 38.32 -42.11 0.11
C GLU A 196 39.46 -42.72 0.95
N LEU A 197 39.38 -44.00 1.32
CA LEU A 197 40.41 -44.71 2.09
C LEU A 197 41.33 -45.59 1.23
N SER A 198 41.07 -45.69 -0.07
CA SER A 198 41.72 -46.62 -1.01
C SER A 198 42.82 -45.96 -1.86
N GLN A 199 43.46 -44.92 -1.29
CA GLN A 199 44.50 -44.12 -1.93
C GLN A 199 45.74 -44.93 -2.34
N SER A 200 46.44 -44.40 -3.34
CA SER A 200 47.73 -44.89 -3.80
C SER A 200 48.87 -44.62 -2.83
N PRO A 201 50.05 -45.20 -3.08
CA PRO A 201 51.29 -44.91 -2.34
C PRO A 201 51.63 -43.43 -2.22
N TYR A 202 51.17 -42.57 -3.14
CA TYR A 202 51.38 -41.11 -3.10
C TYR A 202 50.08 -40.30 -2.94
N GLY A 203 48.96 -40.91 -2.55
CA GLY A 203 47.73 -40.18 -2.20
C GLY A 203 46.82 -39.80 -3.37
N THR A 204 47.07 -40.37 -4.56
CA THR A 204 46.13 -40.32 -5.70
C THR A 204 45.00 -41.35 -5.53
N PHE A 205 43.89 -41.11 -6.22
CA PHE A 205 42.71 -41.98 -6.26
C PHE A 205 42.41 -42.43 -7.69
N ASP A 206 41.64 -43.51 -7.80
CA ASP A 206 41.08 -44.05 -9.05
C ASP A 206 42.11 -44.51 -10.11
N GLN A 207 43.41 -44.54 -9.78
CA GLN A 207 44.46 -45.17 -10.60
C GLN A 207 44.33 -46.70 -10.72
N GLY A 208 43.24 -47.29 -10.21
CA GLY A 208 42.86 -48.68 -10.43
C GLY A 208 41.36 -48.78 -10.64
N GLY A 209 40.93 -49.13 -11.85
CA GLY A 209 39.51 -49.15 -12.23
C GLY A 209 39.04 -47.80 -12.78
N ASN A 210 37.77 -47.48 -12.51
CA ASN A 210 37.02 -46.32 -13.01
C ASN A 210 37.15 -46.09 -14.53
N ILE A 211 38.13 -45.34 -15.05
CA ILE A 211 38.49 -45.30 -16.49
C ILE A 211 39.95 -45.64 -16.76
N TRP A 212 40.26 -46.03 -18.00
CA TRP A 212 41.64 -46.11 -18.46
C TRP A 212 42.18 -44.71 -18.66
N GLU A 213 43.45 -44.54 -18.31
CA GLU A 213 44.14 -43.27 -18.40
C GLU A 213 45.19 -43.30 -19.52
N TRP A 214 45.13 -42.33 -20.43
CA TRP A 214 46.18 -42.07 -21.40
C TRP A 214 47.50 -41.71 -20.73
N ASN A 215 48.59 -42.34 -21.19
CA ASN A 215 49.95 -41.91 -20.89
C ASN A 215 50.82 -41.82 -22.16
N GLU A 216 51.94 -41.14 -22.08
CA GLU A 216 52.82 -40.88 -23.23
C GLU A 216 53.51 -42.12 -23.80
N GLY A 217 53.49 -43.24 -23.07
CA GLY A 217 54.26 -44.44 -23.37
C GLY A 217 54.06 -44.92 -24.81
N ILE A 218 55.16 -45.16 -25.52
CA ILE A 218 55.17 -45.61 -26.91
C ILE A 218 55.48 -47.10 -26.95
N VAL A 219 54.56 -47.91 -27.49
CA VAL A 219 54.72 -49.36 -27.64
C VAL A 219 54.57 -49.76 -29.11
N THR A 220 55.45 -50.64 -29.60
CA THR A 220 55.40 -51.17 -30.97
C THR A 220 55.04 -52.66 -30.96
N GLU A 221 53.91 -53.01 -31.56
CA GLU A 221 53.41 -54.38 -31.74
C GLU A 221 53.05 -54.62 -33.20
N ASP A 222 53.41 -55.80 -33.74
CA ASP A 222 53.18 -56.20 -35.14
C ASP A 222 53.53 -55.13 -36.20
N SER A 223 54.60 -54.35 -35.94
CA SER A 223 55.08 -53.22 -36.76
C SER A 223 54.19 -51.97 -36.77
N THR A 224 53.13 -51.93 -35.95
CA THR A 224 52.34 -50.73 -35.65
C THR A 224 52.81 -50.16 -34.31
N THR A 225 52.70 -48.85 -34.13
CA THR A 225 53.13 -48.17 -32.90
C THR A 225 51.97 -47.36 -32.34
N TYR A 226 51.78 -47.45 -31.03
CA TYR A 226 50.61 -46.97 -30.29
C TYR A 226 51.02 -46.11 -29.09
N ARG A 227 50.09 -45.29 -28.58
CA ARG A 227 50.17 -44.75 -27.22
C ARG A 227 49.62 -45.79 -26.23
N ASN A 228 50.05 -45.67 -24.99
CA ASN A 228 49.86 -46.65 -23.94
C ASN A 228 48.82 -46.16 -22.92
N ILE A 229 48.08 -47.10 -22.32
CA ILE A 229 47.06 -46.80 -21.31
C ILE A 229 47.21 -47.66 -20.05
N ARG A 230 46.83 -47.09 -18.91
CA ARG A 230 46.89 -47.70 -17.57
C ARG A 230 45.56 -47.52 -16.80
N SER A 231 45.54 -47.87 -15.51
CA SER A 231 44.39 -47.96 -14.60
C SER A 231 43.45 -49.17 -14.75
N GLY A 232 43.10 -49.62 -15.95
CA GLY A 232 41.96 -50.52 -16.12
C GLY A 232 40.66 -49.72 -16.30
N SER A 233 39.48 -50.28 -15.99
CA SER A 233 38.23 -49.51 -15.96
C SER A 233 37.10 -50.23 -15.22
N TYR A 234 35.97 -49.53 -15.03
CA TYR A 234 34.70 -50.08 -14.53
C TYR A 234 34.23 -51.35 -15.24
N ASN A 235 34.63 -51.56 -16.49
CA ASN A 235 34.22 -52.68 -17.35
C ASN A 235 35.31 -53.78 -17.50
N ASN A 236 36.45 -53.64 -16.82
CA ASN A 236 37.57 -54.60 -16.87
C ASN A 236 37.67 -55.40 -15.56
N SER A 237 38.17 -56.64 -15.64
CA SER A 237 38.54 -57.43 -14.45
C SER A 237 39.68 -56.75 -13.65
N ALA A 238 39.86 -57.14 -12.40
CA ALA A 238 40.97 -56.64 -11.58
C ALA A 238 42.38 -56.93 -12.16
N GLU A 239 42.52 -57.95 -13.03
CA GLU A 239 43.80 -58.26 -13.71
C GLU A 239 44.33 -57.11 -14.58
N TYR A 240 43.45 -56.22 -15.06
CA TYR A 240 43.80 -55.07 -15.91
C TYR A 240 44.36 -53.88 -15.11
N MET A 241 44.21 -53.88 -13.79
CA MET A 241 44.74 -52.85 -12.88
C MET A 241 45.93 -53.36 -12.05
N GLN A 242 46.57 -54.46 -12.45
CA GLN A 242 47.78 -54.95 -11.81
C GLN A 242 49.04 -54.23 -12.31
N ALA A 243 50.07 -54.17 -11.47
CA ALA A 243 51.39 -53.60 -11.81
C ALA A 243 51.98 -54.20 -13.11
N GLU A 244 51.83 -55.51 -13.34
CA GLU A 244 52.31 -56.15 -14.57
C GLU A 244 51.49 -55.81 -15.84
N TYR A 245 50.32 -55.16 -15.72
CA TYR A 245 49.41 -54.91 -16.83
C TYR A 245 49.51 -53.50 -17.44
N ARG A 246 49.51 -53.43 -18.78
CA ARG A 246 49.27 -52.25 -19.60
C ARG A 246 48.57 -52.67 -20.91
N ASP A 247 47.71 -51.84 -21.48
CA ASP A 247 47.26 -52.05 -22.87
C ASP A 247 47.95 -51.06 -23.81
N SER A 248 48.30 -51.58 -24.98
CA SER A 248 49.38 -51.12 -25.85
C SER A 248 48.92 -51.00 -27.31
N ARG A 249 47.61 -51.01 -27.55
CA ARG A 249 47.01 -51.11 -28.90
C ARG A 249 46.07 -49.93 -29.21
N CYS A 250 46.35 -48.79 -28.60
CA CYS A 250 45.52 -47.59 -28.63
C CYS A 250 46.13 -46.55 -29.58
N LEU A 251 45.46 -46.31 -30.72
CA LEU A 251 45.85 -45.27 -31.66
C LEU A 251 45.52 -43.88 -31.08
N PRO A 252 46.41 -42.89 -31.17
CA PRO A 252 46.27 -41.63 -30.44
C PRO A 252 45.14 -40.72 -30.95
N THR A 253 44.53 -41.03 -32.09
CA THR A 253 43.33 -40.34 -32.62
C THR A 253 42.00 -40.97 -32.21
N LEU A 254 42.00 -42.09 -31.49
CA LEU A 254 40.77 -42.80 -31.14
C LEU A 254 40.20 -42.35 -29.80
N GLU A 255 38.89 -42.08 -29.78
CA GLU A 255 38.08 -41.81 -28.58
C GLU A 255 37.38 -43.11 -28.13
N ASN A 256 37.19 -43.32 -26.82
CA ASN A 256 36.50 -44.51 -26.33
C ASN A 256 35.76 -44.28 -25.00
N TYR A 257 34.74 -45.10 -24.75
CA TYR A 257 33.82 -44.95 -23.62
C TYR A 257 34.39 -45.34 -22.25
N TYR A 258 35.58 -45.94 -22.24
CA TYR A 258 36.37 -46.20 -21.03
C TYR A 258 37.76 -45.56 -21.09
N TRP A 259 38.01 -44.57 -21.97
CA TRP A 259 39.27 -43.83 -22.06
C TRP A 259 39.10 -42.37 -21.65
N GLY A 260 39.91 -41.94 -20.68
CA GLY A 260 40.18 -40.55 -20.30
C GLY A 260 41.66 -40.41 -19.90
N PHE A 261 41.98 -39.54 -18.94
CA PHE A 261 43.38 -39.26 -18.56
C PHE A 261 43.50 -38.56 -17.20
N ARG A 262 44.73 -38.50 -16.69
CA ARG A 262 45.17 -37.51 -15.70
C ARG A 262 46.46 -36.82 -16.15
N VAL A 263 46.77 -35.69 -15.52
CA VAL A 263 47.96 -34.88 -15.80
C VAL A 263 49.03 -35.05 -14.71
N ALA A 264 50.27 -34.75 -15.06
CA ALA A 264 51.38 -34.51 -14.15
C ALA A 264 51.87 -33.05 -14.29
N SER A 265 52.58 -32.57 -13.27
CA SER A 265 53.34 -31.32 -13.35
C SER A 265 54.67 -31.42 -12.62
N VAL A 266 55.65 -30.60 -13.00
CA VAL A 266 56.87 -30.41 -12.19
C VAL A 266 56.68 -29.25 -11.21
N PRO A 267 57.11 -29.39 -9.94
CA PRO A 267 57.40 -28.21 -9.11
C PRO A 267 58.44 -27.33 -9.81
N ALA A 268 58.34 -26.01 -9.65
CA ALA A 268 59.38 -25.10 -10.13
C ALA A 268 60.75 -25.48 -9.52
N VAL A 269 61.76 -25.71 -10.36
CA VAL A 269 62.98 -26.42 -9.93
C VAL A 269 64.08 -25.47 -9.48
N THR A 270 64.20 -25.27 -8.17
CA THR A 270 65.40 -24.68 -7.53
C THR A 270 66.53 -25.73 -7.50
N ILE A 271 67.65 -25.47 -8.19
CA ILE A 271 68.80 -26.41 -8.26
C ILE A 271 70.00 -25.83 -7.51
N ASN A 272 70.41 -26.47 -6.41
CA ASN A 272 71.64 -26.16 -5.68
C ASN A 272 72.58 -27.38 -5.62
N GLY A 273 73.72 -27.32 -6.32
CA GLY A 273 74.70 -28.42 -6.36
C GLY A 273 75.89 -28.17 -7.29
N ALA A 274 77.08 -28.66 -6.92
CA ALA A 274 78.32 -28.43 -7.67
C ALA A 274 78.63 -29.57 -8.68
N HIS A 275 78.72 -29.22 -9.97
CA HIS A 275 78.98 -30.16 -11.07
C HIS A 275 80.41 -30.06 -11.64
N THR A 276 80.92 -31.15 -12.21
CA THR A 276 82.18 -31.16 -12.97
C THR A 276 81.91 -31.42 -14.46
N VAL A 277 82.03 -30.38 -15.30
CA VAL A 277 81.78 -30.46 -16.74
C VAL A 277 83.03 -30.94 -17.50
N THR A 278 82.87 -31.94 -18.37
CA THR A 278 83.93 -32.40 -19.30
C THR A 278 83.53 -32.11 -20.74
N LEU A 279 84.23 -31.17 -21.38
CA LEU A 279 83.90 -30.71 -22.74
C LEU A 279 84.57 -31.57 -23.82
N ASN A 280 83.77 -32.14 -24.73
CA ASN A 280 84.24 -32.78 -25.96
C ASN A 280 84.17 -31.78 -27.14
N TRP A 281 85.28 -31.65 -27.87
CA TRP A 281 85.48 -30.59 -28.86
C TRP A 281 84.82 -30.84 -30.22
N SER A 282 83.48 -30.86 -30.28
CA SER A 282 82.76 -30.97 -31.57
C SER A 282 81.39 -30.28 -31.67
N GLN A 283 80.91 -29.58 -30.64
CA GLN A 283 79.68 -28.75 -30.72
C GLN A 283 79.88 -27.40 -30.02
N VAL A 284 79.11 -26.41 -30.48
CA VAL A 284 78.85 -25.16 -29.74
C VAL A 284 77.61 -25.39 -28.88
N ILE A 285 77.64 -24.89 -27.65
CA ILE A 285 76.48 -24.78 -26.76
C ILE A 285 76.49 -23.34 -26.23
N GLU A 286 75.36 -22.66 -26.31
CA GLU A 286 75.15 -21.32 -25.74
C GLU A 286 74.19 -21.43 -24.55
N GLY A 287 74.24 -20.49 -23.60
CA GLY A 287 73.30 -20.44 -22.47
C GLY A 287 73.69 -21.15 -21.16
N ILE A 288 74.88 -21.74 -21.04
CA ILE A 288 75.30 -22.39 -19.76
C ILE A 288 75.71 -21.36 -18.71
N ASN A 289 75.04 -21.39 -17.55
CA ASN A 289 75.38 -20.62 -16.34
C ASN A 289 76.50 -21.31 -15.53
N PHE A 290 77.37 -20.53 -14.87
CA PHE A 290 78.52 -21.00 -14.09
C PHE A 290 78.61 -20.39 -12.67
N GLY A 291 77.53 -19.81 -12.14
CA GLY A 291 77.49 -19.32 -10.76
C GLY A 291 78.13 -17.93 -10.59
N ASN A 292 77.77 -16.98 -11.46
CA ASN A 292 78.21 -15.59 -11.40
C ASN A 292 77.08 -14.58 -11.63
N TYR A 293 75.84 -14.97 -11.31
CA TYR A 293 74.72 -14.04 -11.21
C TYR A 293 74.90 -13.17 -9.96
N ALA A 294 74.18 -12.04 -9.92
CA ALA A 294 74.16 -11.21 -8.72
C ALA A 294 73.31 -11.87 -7.62
N GLU A 295 73.71 -11.66 -6.38
CA GLU A 295 72.94 -11.98 -5.19
C GLU A 295 71.72 -11.04 -5.14
N ILE A 296 70.52 -11.59 -4.90
CA ILE A 296 69.24 -10.89 -4.95
C ILE A 296 68.44 -11.33 -3.72
N ASP A 297 67.79 -10.37 -3.05
CA ASP A 297 66.72 -10.66 -2.09
C ASP A 297 65.39 -10.79 -2.87
N PHE A 298 64.52 -11.73 -2.50
CA PHE A 298 63.20 -11.93 -3.08
C PHE A 298 62.19 -12.10 -1.94
N GLY A 299 60.98 -11.56 -2.09
CA GLY A 299 59.93 -11.68 -1.07
C GLY A 299 59.20 -13.03 -1.06
N ASP A 300 58.11 -13.06 -0.30
CA ASP A 300 57.42 -14.27 0.14
C ASP A 300 55.90 -14.30 -0.17
N ALA A 301 55.29 -13.20 -0.62
CA ALA A 301 53.82 -13.17 -0.73
C ALA A 301 53.25 -14.21 -1.74
N PRO A 302 52.03 -14.74 -1.55
CA PRO A 302 51.46 -15.82 -2.36
C PRO A 302 51.44 -15.60 -3.88
N ASP A 303 52.34 -16.29 -4.58
CA ASP A 303 52.40 -16.40 -6.03
C ASP A 303 51.30 -17.35 -6.57
N PRO A 304 50.69 -17.11 -7.75
CA PRO A 304 50.99 -16.07 -8.74
C PRO A 304 50.16 -14.79 -8.58
N ALA A 305 49.35 -14.68 -7.53
CA ALA A 305 48.53 -13.50 -7.26
C ALA A 305 49.45 -12.30 -6.97
N TYR A 306 50.16 -12.37 -5.86
CA TYR A 306 51.25 -11.46 -5.52
C TYR A 306 52.50 -11.97 -6.24
N PRO A 307 53.03 -11.26 -7.26
CA PRO A 307 54.06 -11.86 -8.11
C PRO A 307 55.39 -11.87 -7.36
N THR A 308 55.88 -13.07 -7.06
CA THR A 308 56.95 -13.32 -6.09
C THR A 308 58.00 -14.26 -6.66
N LEU A 309 57.58 -15.29 -7.38
CA LEU A 309 58.49 -16.12 -8.17
C LEU A 309 58.99 -15.32 -9.39
N ALA A 310 60.29 -15.37 -9.66
CA ALA A 310 60.94 -14.66 -10.76
C ALA A 310 60.33 -14.98 -12.15
N ILE A 311 59.73 -16.18 -12.30
CA ILE A 311 59.00 -16.59 -13.51
C ILE A 311 57.80 -15.68 -13.81
N ASN A 312 57.13 -15.18 -12.76
CA ASN A 312 55.98 -14.27 -12.84
C ASN A 312 56.41 -12.79 -12.73
N GLN A 313 57.68 -12.49 -13.01
CA GLN A 313 58.32 -11.19 -12.78
C GLN A 313 58.32 -10.79 -11.29
N GLY A 314 58.62 -11.76 -10.42
CA GLY A 314 58.76 -11.60 -8.97
C GLY A 314 59.53 -10.36 -8.53
N VAL A 315 59.13 -9.82 -7.37
CA VAL A 315 59.85 -8.76 -6.66
C VAL A 315 61.27 -9.20 -6.28
N GLY A 316 62.21 -8.27 -6.23
CA GLY A 316 63.49 -8.50 -5.55
C GLY A 316 64.46 -7.33 -5.69
N HIS A 317 65.53 -7.32 -4.90
CA HIS A 317 66.55 -6.26 -4.94
C HIS A 317 67.96 -6.85 -5.05
N LEU A 318 68.81 -6.20 -5.85
CA LEU A 318 70.21 -6.58 -5.98
C LEU A 318 70.97 -6.27 -4.68
N ILE A 319 71.54 -7.28 -4.06
CA ILE A 319 72.25 -7.14 -2.79
C ILE A 319 73.61 -6.49 -3.05
N VAL A 320 73.78 -5.27 -2.54
CA VAL A 320 75.01 -4.48 -2.71
C VAL A 320 75.49 -3.90 -1.38
N ALA A 321 76.81 -3.74 -1.25
CA ALA A 321 77.41 -3.16 -0.04
C ALA A 321 76.89 -1.73 0.20
N ASP A 322 76.53 -1.45 1.46
CA ASP A 322 75.91 -0.20 1.93
C ASP A 322 74.53 0.14 1.30
N ALA A 323 73.81 -0.83 0.71
CA ALA A 323 72.42 -0.68 0.29
C ALA A 323 71.51 -0.21 1.45
N PRO A 324 70.39 0.49 1.18
CA PRO A 324 69.28 0.59 2.13
C PRO A 324 68.83 -0.79 2.59
N LEU A 325 68.40 -0.87 3.84
CA LEU A 325 67.76 -2.05 4.44
C LEU A 325 66.51 -1.56 5.19
N LEU A 326 65.55 -2.44 5.38
CA LEU A 326 64.63 -2.39 6.50
C LEU A 326 65.34 -3.08 7.69
N GLY A 327 64.59 -3.59 8.66
CA GLY A 327 65.04 -4.37 9.82
C GLY A 327 66.47 -4.19 10.34
N SER A 328 67.16 -5.33 10.43
CA SER A 328 68.56 -5.50 10.80
C SER A 328 69.19 -6.79 10.24
N LEU A 329 68.37 -7.71 9.75
CA LEU A 329 68.76 -8.90 8.99
C LEU A 329 68.71 -8.61 7.47
N LEU A 330 68.99 -9.64 6.64
CA LEU A 330 68.92 -9.64 5.17
C LEU A 330 69.28 -11.05 4.67
N ASP A 331 68.37 -11.70 3.95
CA ASP A 331 68.53 -12.99 3.27
C ASP A 331 69.32 -12.91 1.93
N VAL A 332 69.62 -14.04 1.27
CA VAL A 332 70.15 -14.10 -0.10
C VAL A 332 69.55 -15.27 -0.90
N ASP A 333 68.48 -15.02 -1.65
CA ASP A 333 67.67 -16.07 -2.26
C ASP A 333 67.94 -16.30 -3.78
N PRO A 334 67.80 -17.54 -4.29
CA PRO A 334 67.89 -17.79 -5.72
C PRO A 334 66.57 -17.45 -6.46
N ASN A 335 65.45 -17.36 -5.74
CA ASN A 335 64.08 -17.10 -6.20
C ASN A 335 63.14 -17.05 -4.98
N GLY A 336 62.14 -16.16 -4.94
CA GLY A 336 61.28 -15.95 -3.74
C GLY A 336 60.41 -17.13 -3.31
N GLN A 337 59.86 -17.05 -2.09
CA GLN A 337 59.33 -18.20 -1.34
C GLN A 337 57.83 -18.07 -0.98
N PRO A 338 56.90 -18.27 -1.92
CA PRO A 338 55.47 -18.02 -1.71
C PRO A 338 54.81 -18.90 -0.63
N ASP A 339 54.50 -18.35 0.55
CA ASP A 339 53.74 -19.02 1.62
C ASP A 339 52.32 -18.44 1.85
N PRO A 340 51.26 -19.26 2.05
CA PRO A 340 49.90 -18.79 2.34
C PRO A 340 49.72 -17.95 3.62
N GLY A 341 50.73 -17.92 4.48
CA GLY A 341 50.82 -17.14 5.70
C GLY A 341 51.64 -15.85 5.60
N GLY A 342 52.50 -15.71 4.58
CA GLY A 342 53.55 -14.68 4.58
C GLY A 342 54.64 -15.00 5.61
N PHE A 343 55.28 -16.16 5.45
CA PHE A 343 56.25 -16.80 6.36
C PHE A 343 57.24 -17.76 5.63
N GLY A 344 57.58 -17.54 4.36
CA GLY A 344 58.38 -18.49 3.55
C GLY A 344 59.82 -18.68 4.04
N ASP A 345 60.59 -17.61 3.86
CA ASP A 345 61.86 -17.24 4.52
C ASP A 345 61.90 -17.48 6.04
N ASP A 346 60.86 -17.01 6.77
CA ASP A 346 60.67 -17.18 8.22
C ASP A 346 60.73 -18.67 8.66
N ASN A 347 60.42 -19.60 7.75
CA ASN A 347 60.53 -21.05 7.98
C ASN A 347 61.80 -21.71 7.38
N ASP A 348 62.59 -21.01 6.58
CA ASP A 348 63.83 -21.49 5.96
C ASP A 348 65.06 -21.30 6.87
N GLY A 349 65.27 -20.10 7.42
CA GLY A 349 66.43 -19.87 8.30
C GLY A 349 66.67 -18.48 8.88
N THR A 350 66.13 -17.41 8.29
CA THR A 350 66.31 -16.03 8.76
C THR A 350 64.97 -15.28 8.65
N ASP A 351 64.58 -14.61 9.74
CA ASP A 351 63.38 -13.74 9.83
C ASP A 351 63.87 -12.31 9.61
N ASP A 352 63.72 -11.76 8.40
CA ASP A 352 64.08 -10.37 8.03
C ASP A 352 62.89 -9.41 7.84
N GLU A 353 61.67 -9.87 8.14
CA GLU A 353 60.49 -9.09 8.54
C GLU A 353 60.70 -8.25 9.84
N ASP A 354 61.94 -8.05 10.29
CA ASP A 354 62.30 -7.30 11.50
C ASP A 354 62.27 -5.76 11.33
N GLY A 355 61.79 -5.27 10.16
CA GLY A 355 61.71 -3.85 9.82
C GLY A 355 60.33 -3.22 9.87
N VAL A 356 59.28 -3.88 9.40
CA VAL A 356 57.93 -3.30 9.31
C VAL A 356 57.00 -3.86 10.40
N SER A 357 56.21 -2.98 11.02
CA SER A 357 55.33 -3.37 12.14
C SER A 357 54.03 -2.58 12.21
N PHE A 358 52.91 -3.28 12.46
CA PHE A 358 51.57 -2.69 12.54
C PHE A 358 51.13 -2.51 14.01
N ASP A 359 51.40 -1.33 14.57
CA ASP A 359 51.15 -0.99 15.99
C ASP A 359 49.67 -0.99 16.44
N SER A 360 48.72 -1.15 15.51
CA SER A 360 47.27 -1.08 15.78
C SER A 360 46.45 -2.00 14.89
N PRO A 361 45.33 -2.59 15.38
CA PRO A 361 44.38 -3.31 14.53
C PRO A 361 43.88 -2.44 13.38
N LEU A 362 43.82 -3.02 12.18
CA LEU A 362 43.39 -2.32 10.97
C LEU A 362 41.89 -2.51 10.76
N PHE A 363 41.17 -1.40 10.55
CA PHE A 363 39.71 -1.41 10.40
C PHE A 363 39.28 -0.89 9.04
N VAL A 364 38.34 -1.59 8.40
CA VAL A 364 37.71 -1.18 7.12
C VAL A 364 36.29 -0.68 7.33
N ARG A 365 35.84 0.15 6.39
CA ARG A 365 34.52 0.79 6.36
C ARG A 365 34.03 0.86 4.91
N GLN A 366 32.79 0.48 4.64
CA GLN A 366 32.25 0.48 3.27
C GLN A 366 32.10 1.91 2.72
N SER A 367 31.57 2.84 3.51
CA SER A 367 31.17 4.17 3.04
C SER A 367 32.20 5.30 3.22
N THR A 368 33.27 5.07 3.99
CA THR A 368 34.25 6.11 4.36
C THR A 368 35.69 5.58 4.37
N ALA A 369 36.65 6.44 4.01
CA ALA A 369 38.07 6.08 4.05
C ALA A 369 38.61 6.11 5.49
N GLY A 370 39.39 5.10 5.85
CA GLY A 370 40.08 4.99 7.14
C GLY A 370 41.54 5.46 7.08
N THR A 371 42.25 5.26 8.19
CA THR A 371 43.69 5.49 8.30
C THR A 371 44.31 4.33 9.08
N GLY A 372 45.35 3.71 8.53
CA GLY A 372 46.21 2.76 9.23
C GLY A 372 47.55 3.42 9.58
N THR A 373 48.26 2.84 10.55
CA THR A 373 49.60 3.31 10.97
C THR A 373 50.58 2.15 10.97
N VAL A 374 51.76 2.37 10.40
CA VAL A 374 52.84 1.39 10.33
C VAL A 374 54.14 2.01 10.83
N THR A 375 54.90 1.28 11.64
CA THR A 375 56.23 1.69 12.10
C THR A 375 57.29 0.93 11.31
N VAL A 376 58.14 1.68 10.60
CA VAL A 376 59.18 1.16 9.71
C VAL A 376 60.55 1.50 10.27
N ASN A 377 61.36 0.47 10.52
CA ASN A 377 62.76 0.56 10.91
C ASN A 377 63.65 0.46 9.67
N ALA A 378 64.35 1.55 9.31
CA ALA A 378 65.30 1.56 8.20
C ALA A 378 66.67 2.01 8.72
N PRO A 379 67.55 1.10 9.18
CA PRO A 379 68.78 1.44 9.92
C PRO A 379 69.78 2.27 9.14
N ARG A 380 69.70 2.23 7.80
CA ARG A 380 70.55 3.01 6.87
C ARG A 380 69.81 4.19 6.22
N GLY A 381 68.48 4.21 6.28
CA GLY A 381 67.62 5.10 5.50
C GLY A 381 67.57 4.71 4.01
N GLY A 382 66.65 5.32 3.26
CA GLY A 382 66.39 4.97 1.86
C GLY A 382 65.13 5.63 1.31
N LYS A 383 64.56 5.07 0.24
CA LYS A 383 63.21 5.38 -0.23
C LYS A 383 62.36 4.13 -0.15
N LEU A 384 61.23 4.22 0.53
CA LEU A 384 60.23 3.16 0.66
C LEU A 384 59.11 3.39 -0.37
N ASP A 385 58.88 2.42 -1.24
CA ASP A 385 57.61 2.25 -1.98
C ASP A 385 56.87 1.06 -1.36
N ALA A 386 55.54 1.11 -1.27
CA ALA A 386 54.78 0.08 -0.56
C ALA A 386 53.34 -0.08 -1.07
N TRP A 387 52.79 -1.27 -0.91
CA TRP A 387 51.46 -1.66 -1.38
C TRP A 387 50.68 -2.44 -0.33
N ILE A 388 49.35 -2.37 -0.40
CA ILE A 388 48.40 -3.21 0.34
C ILE A 388 47.28 -3.58 -0.63
N ASP A 389 46.94 -4.87 -0.76
CA ASP A 389 45.73 -5.27 -1.48
C ASP A 389 44.53 -5.00 -0.56
N PHE A 390 43.74 -3.99 -0.92
CA PHE A 390 42.53 -3.61 -0.17
C PHE A 390 41.26 -4.26 -0.71
N ASN A 391 41.26 -4.83 -1.92
CA ASN A 391 40.06 -5.34 -2.58
C ASN A 391 40.00 -6.89 -2.62
N GLN A 392 41.08 -7.56 -2.22
CA GLN A 392 41.30 -9.01 -2.21
C GLN A 392 41.12 -9.66 -3.61
N ASP A 393 41.40 -8.91 -4.69
CA ASP A 393 41.45 -9.44 -6.06
C ASP A 393 42.78 -10.17 -6.36
N GLY A 394 43.77 -10.03 -5.47
CA GLY A 394 45.04 -10.72 -5.55
C GLY A 394 46.08 -10.01 -6.40
N VAL A 395 45.93 -8.72 -6.75
CA VAL A 395 47.01 -7.92 -7.35
C VAL A 395 47.12 -6.53 -6.73
N TRP A 396 48.30 -5.92 -6.78
CA TRP A 396 48.51 -4.52 -6.41
C TRP A 396 48.46 -3.59 -7.64
N SER A 397 47.36 -3.65 -8.39
CA SER A 397 47.21 -2.97 -9.69
C SER A 397 46.39 -1.67 -9.64
N HIS A 398 45.57 -1.47 -8.61
CA HIS A 398 44.71 -0.31 -8.47
C HIS A 398 45.47 0.90 -7.87
N PRO A 399 45.18 2.14 -8.30
CA PRO A 399 45.87 3.34 -7.81
C PRO A 399 45.74 3.65 -6.31
N THR A 400 44.89 2.93 -5.56
CA THR A 400 44.75 3.07 -4.10
C THR A 400 45.56 2.06 -3.30
N GLU A 401 46.03 0.98 -3.91
CA GLU A 401 46.80 -0.08 -3.25
C GLU A 401 48.24 0.34 -3.01
N HIS A 402 48.82 1.15 -3.89
CA HIS A 402 50.10 1.84 -3.62
C HIS A 402 49.88 2.90 -2.52
N ILE A 403 50.23 2.54 -1.28
CA ILE A 403 50.03 3.38 -0.09
C ILE A 403 50.93 4.63 -0.11
N PHE A 404 50.75 5.50 0.88
CA PHE A 404 51.36 6.84 0.92
C PHE A 404 51.08 7.70 -0.34
N GLY A 405 49.94 7.44 -0.99
CA GLY A 405 49.43 8.21 -2.12
C GLY A 405 50.18 7.98 -3.44
N GLY A 406 50.75 6.79 -3.64
CA GLY A 406 51.51 6.47 -4.84
C GLY A 406 52.88 7.16 -4.91
N THR A 407 53.51 7.44 -3.76
CA THR A 407 54.78 8.17 -3.71
C THR A 407 55.78 7.58 -2.72
N SER A 408 57.05 7.52 -3.13
CA SER A 408 58.15 6.95 -2.37
C SER A 408 58.49 7.79 -1.13
N GLN A 409 58.37 7.20 0.07
CA GLN A 409 58.68 7.88 1.32
C GLN A 409 60.19 7.90 1.57
N THR A 410 60.76 9.08 1.76
CA THR A 410 62.21 9.23 2.03
C THR A 410 62.48 9.02 3.51
N LEU A 411 63.09 7.88 3.86
CA LEU A 411 63.39 7.49 5.23
C LEU A 411 64.80 7.92 5.65
N VAL A 412 64.94 8.43 6.87
CA VAL A 412 66.24 8.64 7.52
C VAL A 412 66.64 7.43 8.36
N ALA A 413 67.94 7.26 8.61
CA ALA A 413 68.48 6.15 9.40
C ALA A 413 67.82 6.05 10.79
N GLY A 414 67.09 4.96 11.04
CA GLY A 414 66.34 4.66 12.25
C GLY A 414 64.87 4.31 12.00
N SER A 415 64.09 4.19 13.07
CA SER A 415 62.66 3.86 13.01
C SER A 415 61.75 5.10 12.97
N GLN A 416 60.71 5.03 12.16
CA GLN A 416 59.72 6.10 11.91
C GLN A 416 58.32 5.50 11.74
N THR A 417 57.31 6.12 12.37
CA THR A 417 55.89 5.78 12.15
C THR A 417 55.34 6.58 10.96
N LEU A 418 54.58 5.92 10.09
CA LEU A 418 53.97 6.46 8.89
C LEU A 418 52.46 6.17 8.87
N ASP A 419 51.66 7.17 8.52
CA ASP A 419 50.21 7.04 8.35
C ASP A 419 49.88 6.70 6.88
N PHE A 420 49.00 5.73 6.64
CA PHE A 420 48.48 5.41 5.31
C PHE A 420 46.95 5.46 5.26
N ALA A 421 46.40 5.82 4.10
CA ALA A 421 44.95 5.83 3.89
C ALA A 421 44.44 4.42 3.59
N ILE A 422 43.33 4.03 4.22
CA ILE A 422 42.57 2.81 3.89
C ILE A 422 41.39 3.28 3.02
N PRO A 423 41.22 2.79 1.78
CA PRO A 423 40.13 3.24 0.92
C PRO A 423 38.75 2.80 1.45
N ALA A 424 37.73 3.60 1.13
CA ALA A 424 36.34 3.20 1.38
C ALA A 424 35.99 2.00 0.48
N GLY A 425 35.32 0.99 1.06
CA GLY A 425 34.98 -0.25 0.34
C GLY A 425 36.11 -1.29 0.31
N ALA A 426 37.19 -1.09 1.06
CA ALA A 426 38.17 -2.15 1.33
C ALA A 426 37.50 -3.35 2.02
N LEU A 427 37.90 -4.57 1.67
CA LEU A 427 37.24 -5.80 2.13
C LEU A 427 37.71 -6.26 3.52
N ASP A 428 36.79 -6.94 4.22
CA ASP A 428 37.00 -7.54 5.53
C ASP A 428 37.85 -8.82 5.44
N GLY A 429 38.63 -9.14 6.48
CA GLY A 429 39.46 -10.35 6.51
C GLY A 429 40.93 -10.14 6.13
N ALA A 430 41.59 -11.23 5.72
CA ALA A 430 43.05 -11.29 5.56
C ALA A 430 43.50 -10.96 4.13
N THR A 431 44.62 -10.25 4.01
CA THR A 431 45.20 -9.79 2.73
C THR A 431 46.70 -9.51 2.89
N PHE A 432 47.40 -9.15 1.81
CA PHE A 432 48.85 -8.97 1.80
C PHE A 432 49.29 -7.53 1.50
N ALA A 433 50.37 -7.15 2.17
CA ALA A 433 51.10 -5.91 2.01
C ALA A 433 52.54 -6.19 1.56
N ARG A 434 53.13 -5.29 0.77
CA ARG A 434 54.51 -5.39 0.26
C ARG A 434 55.24 -4.09 0.50
N PHE A 435 56.45 -4.18 1.06
CA PHE A 435 57.30 -3.02 1.38
C PHE A 435 58.63 -3.17 0.65
N ARG A 436 59.06 -2.15 -0.10
CA ARG A 436 60.32 -2.16 -0.87
C ARG A 436 61.15 -0.93 -0.55
N ILE A 437 62.38 -1.10 -0.05
CA ILE A 437 63.30 0.01 0.15
C ILE A 437 64.43 0.00 -0.88
N SER A 438 64.80 1.17 -1.43
CA SER A 438 65.89 1.30 -2.42
C SER A 438 66.47 2.73 -2.45
N THR A 439 67.62 2.95 -3.08
CA THR A 439 68.12 4.31 -3.39
C THR A 439 67.38 4.92 -4.58
N ALA A 440 66.88 4.09 -5.50
CA ALA A 440 66.15 4.52 -6.69
C ALA A 440 64.78 5.07 -6.34
N GLY A 441 63.95 4.25 -5.67
CA GLY A 441 62.54 4.53 -5.41
C GLY A 441 61.69 4.72 -6.66
N SER A 442 60.39 4.89 -6.45
CA SER A 442 59.33 4.80 -7.47
C SER A 442 59.35 3.44 -8.17
N LEU A 443 59.60 2.40 -7.38
CA LEU A 443 59.57 1.00 -7.80
C LEU A 443 58.14 0.56 -8.13
N PRO A 444 57.95 -0.46 -8.99
CA PRO A 444 56.70 -1.21 -9.07
C PRO A 444 56.60 -2.27 -7.96
N PRO A 445 55.42 -2.89 -7.72
CA PRO A 445 55.27 -4.02 -6.79
C PRO A 445 55.96 -5.31 -7.27
N THR A 446 56.48 -5.31 -8.51
CA THR A 446 57.08 -6.45 -9.21
C THR A 446 58.48 -6.10 -9.73
N GLY A 447 59.24 -7.13 -10.13
CA GLY A 447 60.53 -7.00 -10.83
C GLY A 447 61.70 -6.50 -9.98
N ILE A 448 62.90 -6.69 -10.54
CA ILE A 448 64.18 -6.47 -9.85
C ILE A 448 64.56 -4.98 -9.76
N ALA A 449 64.89 -4.54 -8.56
CA ALA A 449 65.39 -3.20 -8.23
C ALA A 449 66.93 -3.13 -8.15
N PRO A 450 67.54 -1.94 -8.31
CA PRO A 450 69.00 -1.80 -8.48
C PRO A 450 69.82 -1.98 -7.20
N ASP A 451 69.19 -1.79 -6.05
CA ASP A 451 69.69 -1.98 -4.69
C ASP A 451 68.48 -1.98 -3.74
N GLY A 452 68.61 -2.58 -2.54
CA GLY A 452 67.53 -2.57 -1.56
C GLY A 452 67.23 -3.89 -0.87
N GLU A 453 65.96 -4.01 -0.44
CA GLU A 453 65.37 -5.11 0.33
C GLU A 453 63.82 -5.08 0.20
N VAL A 454 63.15 -6.24 0.17
CA VAL A 454 61.68 -6.37 0.27
C VAL A 454 61.29 -7.09 1.57
N GLU A 455 60.24 -6.60 2.23
CA GLU A 455 59.47 -7.36 3.21
C GLU A 455 58.03 -7.56 2.67
N ASP A 456 57.46 -8.75 2.85
CA ASP A 456 56.05 -9.05 2.57
C ASP A 456 55.30 -9.39 3.87
N HIS A 457 54.06 -8.90 4.00
CA HIS A 457 53.33 -8.91 5.28
C HIS A 457 51.88 -9.32 5.11
N ARG A 458 51.49 -10.44 5.73
CA ARG A 458 50.09 -10.84 5.82
C ARG A 458 49.36 -10.10 6.94
N ILE A 459 48.48 -9.19 6.54
CA ILE A 459 47.67 -8.38 7.45
C ILE A 459 46.23 -8.90 7.54
N THR A 460 45.45 -8.37 8.49
CA THR A 460 44.02 -8.66 8.60
C THR A 460 43.28 -7.38 8.94
N PHE A 461 42.28 -7.06 8.11
CA PHE A 461 41.31 -6.01 8.36
C PHE A 461 40.12 -6.57 9.15
N THR A 462 39.43 -5.70 9.88
CA THR A 462 38.14 -5.99 10.50
C THR A 462 37.13 -4.91 10.14
N LEU A 463 35.96 -5.29 9.62
CA LEU A 463 34.86 -4.36 9.34
C LEU A 463 34.36 -3.69 10.62
N VAL A 464 34.28 -2.37 10.61
CA VAL A 464 33.63 -1.57 11.65
C VAL A 464 32.45 -0.83 11.04
N ASP A 465 31.26 -1.31 11.35
CA ASP A 465 30.00 -0.73 10.90
C ASP A 465 29.38 0.15 11.99
N GLU A 466 29.29 1.45 11.69
CA GLU A 466 28.68 2.50 12.52
C GLU A 466 27.54 3.21 11.76
N GLU A 467 27.14 2.72 10.58
CA GLU A 467 26.17 3.38 9.69
C GLU A 467 24.79 2.72 9.82
N PRO A 468 23.80 3.36 10.46
CA PRO A 468 22.52 2.72 10.70
C PRO A 468 21.74 2.47 9.40
N PRO A 469 21.04 1.33 9.28
CA PRO A 469 20.28 0.98 8.09
C PRO A 469 19.18 1.99 7.78
N THR A 470 18.75 2.05 6.52
CA THR A 470 17.67 2.96 6.11
C THR A 470 16.35 2.62 6.83
N PRO A 471 15.53 3.61 7.20
CA PRO A 471 14.28 3.35 7.90
C PRO A 471 13.25 2.67 6.99
N PRO A 472 12.51 1.65 7.49
CA PRO A 472 11.47 0.98 6.71
C PRO A 472 10.31 1.94 6.43
N SER A 473 9.81 2.00 5.20
CA SER A 473 8.62 2.80 4.87
C SER A 473 7.38 1.95 5.07
N ILE A 474 6.54 2.29 6.06
CA ILE A 474 5.24 1.64 6.26
C ILE A 474 4.38 1.91 5.02
N THR A 475 3.77 0.86 4.46
CA THR A 475 2.97 0.92 3.21
C THR A 475 1.47 0.96 3.47
N GLY A 476 1.03 0.73 4.71
CA GLY A 476 -0.37 0.78 5.14
C GLY A 476 -0.79 -0.45 5.95
N LEU A 477 -2.09 -0.53 6.19
CA LEU A 477 -2.80 -1.62 6.84
C LEU A 477 -3.42 -2.55 5.76
N SER A 478 -3.37 -3.88 5.92
CA SER A 478 -4.08 -4.79 4.99
C SER A 478 -5.54 -5.05 5.35
N ASP A 479 -5.86 -4.89 6.63
CA ASP A 479 -7.15 -5.27 7.24
C ASP A 479 -7.88 -4.00 7.71
N ASP A 480 -7.91 -3.00 6.82
CA ASP A 480 -8.58 -1.73 7.02
C ASP A 480 -10.06 -1.88 6.64
N THR A 481 -10.95 -1.88 7.63
CA THR A 481 -12.38 -2.18 7.43
C THR A 481 -13.26 -0.94 7.25
N GLY A 482 -12.66 0.26 7.26
CA GLY A 482 -13.34 1.54 7.20
C GLY A 482 -14.01 1.90 5.88
N GLU A 483 -14.43 3.16 5.76
CA GLU A 483 -15.05 3.72 4.54
C GLU A 483 -14.08 3.62 3.34
N SER A 484 -12.77 3.74 3.59
CA SER A 484 -11.69 3.46 2.65
C SER A 484 -10.76 2.37 3.18
N GLY A 485 -10.36 1.43 2.33
CA GLY A 485 -9.30 0.45 2.64
C GLY A 485 -7.88 1.05 2.63
N SER A 486 -7.75 2.32 3.02
CA SER A 486 -6.52 3.11 3.15
C SER A 486 -6.81 4.48 3.79
N ASP A 487 -7.69 4.53 4.80
CA ASP A 487 -7.88 5.73 5.64
C ASP A 487 -7.43 5.51 7.10
N GLU A 488 -6.94 4.31 7.40
CA GLU A 488 -6.40 3.90 8.69
C GLU A 488 -7.44 3.95 9.84
N VAL A 489 -8.73 3.70 9.54
CA VAL A 489 -9.84 3.61 10.50
C VAL A 489 -10.49 2.21 10.43
N THR A 490 -10.12 1.32 11.37
CA THR A 490 -10.54 -0.10 11.33
C THR A 490 -11.33 -0.54 12.56
N SER A 491 -12.19 -1.53 12.37
CA SER A 491 -12.86 -2.30 13.44
C SER A 491 -12.11 -3.59 13.80
N ASP A 492 -11.06 -3.93 13.06
CA ASP A 492 -10.23 -5.09 13.41
C ASP A 492 -9.38 -4.79 14.67
N THR A 493 -9.50 -5.68 15.65
CA THR A 493 -8.67 -5.69 16.87
C THR A 493 -7.32 -6.38 16.67
N THR A 494 -7.10 -6.98 15.49
CA THR A 494 -5.88 -7.65 15.05
C THR A 494 -5.30 -7.07 13.74
N PRO A 495 -5.05 -5.74 13.66
CA PRO A 495 -4.58 -5.08 12.44
C PRO A 495 -3.19 -5.57 11.99
N THR A 496 -3.03 -5.87 10.68
CA THR A 496 -1.73 -6.25 10.09
C THR A 496 -1.11 -5.13 9.24
N PHE A 497 0.02 -4.62 9.72
CA PHE A 497 0.81 -3.56 9.09
C PHE A 497 1.86 -4.14 8.15
N HIS A 498 2.17 -3.44 7.05
CA HIS A 498 3.19 -3.83 6.07
C HIS A 498 4.19 -2.69 5.84
N TRP A 499 5.43 -3.01 5.46
CA TRP A 499 6.47 -2.01 5.14
C TRP A 499 7.41 -2.45 4.02
N THR A 500 8.08 -1.47 3.39
CA THR A 500 9.16 -1.74 2.43
C THR A 500 10.40 -2.26 3.14
N ALA A 501 11.15 -3.14 2.47
CA ALA A 501 12.45 -3.59 2.97
C ALA A 501 13.42 -2.40 3.16
N SER A 502 14.15 -2.42 4.27
CA SER A 502 15.29 -1.54 4.52
C SER A 502 16.53 -2.01 3.76
N THR A 503 17.50 -1.11 3.61
CA THR A 503 18.83 -1.38 3.07
C THR A 503 19.89 -1.03 4.10
N ASP A 504 20.93 -1.85 4.19
CA ASP A 504 22.19 -1.48 4.84
C ASP A 504 23.22 -1.03 3.78
N THR A 505 24.06 -0.07 4.15
CA THR A 505 25.22 0.44 3.40
C THR A 505 26.50 0.52 4.24
N GLY A 506 26.44 0.24 5.54
CA GLY A 506 27.60 0.16 6.43
C GLY A 506 28.40 -1.13 6.25
N GLY A 507 27.71 -2.24 5.94
CA GLY A 507 28.29 -3.48 5.44
C GLY A 507 28.04 -4.71 6.30
N SER A 508 27.53 -4.55 7.53
CA SER A 508 27.19 -5.70 8.39
C SER A 508 25.94 -6.46 7.92
N GLY A 509 25.09 -5.81 7.12
CA GLY A 509 23.86 -6.37 6.56
C GLY A 509 22.66 -6.25 7.52
N LEU A 510 21.46 -6.27 6.94
CA LEU A 510 20.22 -6.10 7.71
C LEU A 510 19.88 -7.37 8.51
N ALA A 511 19.82 -7.26 9.84
CA ALA A 511 19.42 -8.36 10.72
C ALA A 511 17.89 -8.52 10.80
N GLY A 512 17.15 -7.41 10.88
CA GLY A 512 15.69 -7.43 10.93
C GLY A 512 15.03 -6.13 11.38
N TYR A 513 13.82 -6.25 11.92
CA TYR A 513 13.00 -5.12 12.35
C TYR A 513 12.50 -5.31 13.78
N TRP A 514 12.55 -4.24 14.57
CA TRP A 514 11.83 -4.14 15.84
C TRP A 514 10.54 -3.35 15.62
N TRP A 515 9.41 -3.88 16.10
CA TRP A 515 8.12 -3.19 16.06
C TRP A 515 7.39 -3.18 17.40
N SER A 516 6.56 -2.17 17.61
CA SER A 516 5.74 -1.97 18.82
C SER A 516 4.43 -1.25 18.49
N LEU A 517 3.48 -1.32 19.42
CA LEU A 517 2.25 -0.53 19.41
C LEU A 517 2.32 0.49 20.55
N ASP A 518 2.05 1.75 20.26
CA ASP A 518 2.02 2.93 21.15
C ASP A 518 3.30 3.27 21.94
N ASP A 519 4.28 2.36 21.99
CA ASP A 519 5.64 2.61 22.51
C ASP A 519 6.56 3.07 21.36
N PRO A 520 7.10 4.30 21.39
CA PRO A 520 8.01 4.82 20.35
C PRO A 520 9.45 4.29 20.46
N THR A 521 9.73 3.33 21.34
CA THR A 521 11.03 2.63 21.48
C THR A 521 10.88 1.11 21.24
N PRO A 522 10.67 0.66 19.99
CA PRO A 522 10.45 -0.75 19.65
C PRO A 522 11.48 -1.73 20.24
N GLU A 523 12.75 -1.33 20.28
CA GLU A 523 13.87 -2.12 20.83
C GLU A 523 13.83 -2.32 22.35
N SER A 524 13.05 -1.51 23.08
CA SER A 524 13.02 -1.51 24.56
C SER A 524 11.91 -2.38 25.17
N GLY A 525 11.08 -3.01 24.34
CA GLY A 525 9.95 -3.84 24.82
C GLY A 525 9.01 -4.37 23.74
N GLY A 526 9.24 -4.05 22.46
CA GLY A 526 8.48 -4.57 21.32
C GLY A 526 8.90 -5.98 20.89
N THR A 527 8.53 -6.33 19.65
CA THR A 527 8.80 -7.63 19.03
C THR A 527 9.81 -7.49 17.90
N PHE A 528 10.80 -8.39 17.86
CA PHE A 528 11.74 -8.50 16.74
C PHE A 528 11.25 -9.50 15.69
N VAL A 529 11.41 -9.17 14.41
CA VAL A 529 11.17 -10.07 13.27
C VAL A 529 12.37 -10.06 12.31
N PRO A 530 12.69 -11.19 11.64
CA PRO A 530 13.83 -11.27 10.71
C PRO A 530 13.71 -10.30 9.52
N ALA A 531 14.84 -9.99 8.87
CA ALA A 531 14.89 -9.13 7.68
C ALA A 531 13.98 -9.55 6.50
N THR A 532 13.60 -10.84 6.43
CA THR A 532 12.67 -11.39 5.44
C THR A 532 11.20 -11.17 5.78
N THR A 533 10.87 -10.67 6.96
CA THR A 533 9.51 -10.37 7.41
C THR A 533 9.23 -8.88 7.26
N LEU A 534 8.31 -8.54 6.36
CA LEU A 534 7.94 -7.17 6.00
C LEU A 534 6.53 -6.77 6.49
N SER A 535 6.00 -7.50 7.47
CA SER A 535 4.69 -7.24 8.05
C SER A 535 4.58 -7.73 9.50
N ALA A 536 3.64 -7.16 10.25
CA ALA A 536 3.34 -7.56 11.63
C ALA A 536 1.86 -7.35 11.95
N THR A 537 1.25 -8.35 12.59
CA THR A 537 -0.10 -8.27 13.15
C THR A 537 0.00 -7.83 14.61
N ALA A 538 -0.60 -6.67 14.94
CA ALA A 538 -0.71 -6.20 16.32
C ALA A 538 -1.97 -6.78 17.00
N THR A 539 -2.14 -6.51 18.29
CA THR A 539 -3.41 -6.75 18.99
C THR A 539 -3.78 -5.51 19.79
N VAL A 540 -4.92 -4.92 19.45
CA VAL A 540 -5.45 -3.70 20.04
C VAL A 540 -6.50 -4.08 21.10
N THR A 541 -6.51 -3.37 22.23
CA THR A 541 -7.35 -3.71 23.40
C THR A 541 -8.24 -2.57 23.90
N ALA A 542 -8.27 -1.46 23.18
CA ALA A 542 -9.11 -0.29 23.42
C ALA A 542 -9.50 0.36 22.07
N ASN A 543 -10.50 1.23 22.08
CA ASN A 543 -10.83 2.04 20.90
C ASN A 543 -10.17 3.43 21.03
N GLY A 544 -9.88 4.05 19.89
CA GLY A 544 -9.24 5.36 19.79
C GLY A 544 -8.03 5.38 18.88
N LEU A 545 -7.25 6.46 18.98
CA LEU A 545 -6.03 6.68 18.21
C LEU A 545 -4.86 5.87 18.81
N HIS A 546 -4.29 5.01 17.99
CA HIS A 546 -3.09 4.22 18.26
C HIS A 546 -1.95 4.62 17.31
N THR A 547 -0.74 4.13 17.55
CA THR A 547 0.39 4.30 16.62
C THR A 547 1.24 3.03 16.54
N PHE A 548 1.33 2.47 15.34
CA PHE A 548 2.28 1.40 15.04
C PHE A 548 3.66 1.99 14.81
N HIS A 549 4.68 1.45 15.47
CA HIS A 549 6.08 1.87 15.36
C HIS A 549 6.93 0.72 14.83
N VAL A 550 7.83 0.98 13.88
CA VAL A 550 8.80 -0.01 13.37
C VAL A 550 10.13 0.64 13.01
N ARG A 551 11.25 -0.05 13.26
CA ARG A 551 12.60 0.37 12.87
C ARG A 551 13.45 -0.83 12.44
N ALA A 552 14.42 -0.60 11.57
CA ALA A 552 15.40 -1.60 11.15
C ALA A 552 16.58 -1.69 12.12
N ALA A 553 17.19 -2.86 12.17
CA ALA A 553 18.44 -3.17 12.88
C ALA A 553 19.39 -3.93 11.93
N ASP A 554 20.66 -3.53 11.90
CA ASP A 554 21.72 -4.25 11.20
C ASP A 554 22.34 -5.36 12.09
N ALA A 555 23.36 -6.06 11.58
CA ALA A 555 24.05 -7.12 12.31
C ALA A 555 25.14 -6.61 13.27
N ALA A 556 25.61 -5.37 13.13
CA ALA A 556 26.52 -4.72 14.07
C ALA A 556 25.79 -4.20 15.33
N GLY A 557 24.48 -4.00 15.25
CA GLY A 557 23.61 -3.49 16.31
C GLY A 557 23.26 -2.01 16.20
N ASN A 558 23.51 -1.34 15.06
CA ASN A 558 22.96 -0.01 14.83
C ASN A 558 21.49 -0.10 14.39
N PHE A 559 20.75 1.01 14.58
CA PHE A 559 19.31 1.06 14.35
C PHE A 559 18.91 2.25 13.50
N SER A 560 18.01 2.03 12.53
CA SER A 560 17.40 3.12 11.77
C SER A 560 16.63 4.10 12.66
N SER A 561 16.28 5.28 12.14
CA SER A 561 15.20 6.06 12.74
C SER A 561 13.90 5.24 12.80
N VAL A 562 13.06 5.50 13.80
CA VAL A 562 11.73 4.87 13.92
C VAL A 562 10.78 5.47 12.88
N SER A 563 10.13 4.60 12.12
CA SER A 563 8.95 4.92 11.30
C SER A 563 7.67 4.66 12.10
N SER A 564 6.64 5.46 11.86
CA SER A 564 5.39 5.39 12.63
C SER A 564 4.16 5.65 11.75
N LEU A 565 3.13 4.82 11.89
CA LEU A 565 1.81 5.01 11.28
C LEU A 565 0.77 5.18 12.40
N PRO A 566 0.16 6.37 12.57
CA PRO A 566 -1.04 6.51 13.40
C PRO A 566 -2.23 5.83 12.71
N PHE A 567 -3.10 5.20 13.48
CA PHE A 567 -4.34 4.59 13.00
C PHE A 567 -5.41 4.63 14.11
N THR A 568 -6.68 4.53 13.74
CA THR A 568 -7.80 4.52 14.69
C THR A 568 -8.45 3.15 14.72
N THR A 569 -8.69 2.62 15.92
CA THR A 569 -9.53 1.43 16.11
C THR A 569 -10.86 1.84 16.69
N ASP A 570 -11.98 1.44 16.10
CA ASP A 570 -13.30 1.53 16.73
C ASP A 570 -14.15 0.28 16.50
N THR A 571 -14.75 -0.22 17.57
CA THR A 571 -15.47 -1.51 17.66
C THR A 571 -16.92 -1.34 18.14
N VAL A 572 -17.42 -0.10 18.22
CA VAL A 572 -18.79 0.20 18.64
C VAL A 572 -19.72 0.23 17.42
N SER A 573 -20.73 -0.64 17.39
CA SER A 573 -21.78 -0.57 16.38
C SER A 573 -22.65 0.69 16.56
N PRO A 574 -22.85 1.51 15.53
CA PRO A 574 -23.74 2.68 15.60
C PRO A 574 -25.20 2.27 15.80
N ALA A 575 -25.91 3.01 16.64
CA ALA A 575 -27.29 2.73 16.99
C ALA A 575 -28.19 3.96 16.80
N VAL A 576 -29.45 3.73 16.42
CA VAL A 576 -30.47 4.80 16.41
C VAL A 576 -30.85 5.12 17.85
N VAL A 577 -30.46 6.31 18.33
CA VAL A 577 -30.72 6.77 19.70
C VAL A 577 -32.12 7.38 19.81
N ASN A 578 -32.53 8.17 18.83
CA ASN A 578 -33.84 8.84 18.82
C ASN A 578 -34.28 9.26 17.42
N VAL A 579 -35.59 9.18 17.14
CA VAL A 579 -36.22 9.98 16.07
C VAL A 579 -36.82 11.21 16.75
N VAL A 580 -36.51 12.41 16.26
CA VAL A 580 -36.93 13.67 16.90
C VAL A 580 -38.44 13.90 16.69
N GLU A 581 -39.15 14.09 17.80
CA GLU A 581 -40.60 14.34 17.90
C GLU A 581 -41.10 15.34 16.84
N ILE A 582 -42.00 14.88 15.96
CA ILE A 582 -42.63 15.73 14.95
C ILE A 582 -43.64 16.64 15.65
N LEU A 583 -43.34 17.94 15.70
CA LEU A 583 -44.23 18.96 16.26
C LEU A 583 -44.71 20.00 15.21
N PRO A 584 -45.92 20.56 15.36
CA PRO A 584 -46.97 20.10 16.27
C PRO A 584 -47.48 18.71 15.88
N ASP A 585 -48.08 18.03 16.86
CA ASP A 585 -48.91 16.83 16.68
C ASP A 585 -50.22 17.05 17.45
N PRO A 586 -51.41 16.90 16.83
CA PRO A 586 -51.66 16.74 15.39
C PRO A 586 -51.31 18.00 14.56
N ARG A 587 -51.28 17.86 13.22
CA ARG A 587 -50.83 18.91 12.28
C ARG A 587 -51.55 18.89 10.93
N ASN A 588 -51.74 20.07 10.32
CA ASN A 588 -52.38 20.20 9.00
C ASN A 588 -51.45 20.41 7.80
N THR A 589 -50.14 20.23 7.97
CA THR A 589 -49.18 20.39 6.88
C THR A 589 -48.20 19.23 6.82
N ALA A 590 -47.93 18.77 5.59
CA ALA A 590 -47.01 17.68 5.30
C ALA A 590 -45.65 17.86 5.99
N VAL A 591 -45.18 16.85 6.72
CA VAL A 591 -43.83 16.81 7.27
C VAL A 591 -42.83 16.77 6.12
N SER A 592 -42.00 17.81 5.99
CA SER A 592 -40.98 17.92 4.92
C SER A 592 -39.63 17.31 5.30
N THR A 593 -39.30 17.33 6.59
CA THR A 593 -38.03 16.88 7.17
C THR A 593 -38.26 16.28 8.55
N VAL A 594 -37.47 15.26 8.91
CA VAL A 594 -37.41 14.68 10.25
C VAL A 594 -35.94 14.53 10.63
N ASP A 595 -35.59 14.87 11.87
CA ASP A 595 -34.24 14.72 12.39
C ASP A 595 -34.12 13.40 13.18
N VAL A 596 -32.97 12.74 13.10
CA VAL A 596 -32.69 11.46 13.76
C VAL A 596 -31.30 11.54 14.39
N GLN A 597 -31.18 11.05 15.62
CA GLN A 597 -29.94 11.02 16.39
C GLN A 597 -29.38 9.60 16.43
N MET A 598 -28.12 9.46 16.07
CA MET A 598 -27.32 8.23 16.19
C MET A 598 -26.44 8.29 17.46
N SER A 599 -25.83 7.18 17.85
CA SER A 599 -24.87 7.12 18.97
C SER A 599 -23.52 7.77 18.64
N GLU A 600 -23.03 7.56 17.42
CA GLU A 600 -21.83 8.20 16.84
C GLU A 600 -22.08 8.67 15.39
N LEU A 601 -21.01 8.94 14.64
CA LEU A 601 -21.05 9.27 13.22
C LEU A 601 -21.18 7.99 12.38
N VAL A 602 -22.09 8.02 11.42
CA VAL A 602 -22.31 6.98 10.41
C VAL A 602 -21.93 7.44 9.01
N ASP A 603 -21.48 6.51 8.18
CA ASP A 603 -21.24 6.73 6.76
C ASP A 603 -22.56 7.04 6.04
N LEU A 604 -22.61 8.21 5.41
CA LEU A 604 -23.73 8.67 4.60
C LEU A 604 -23.90 7.89 3.28
N GLY A 605 -22.90 7.12 2.85
CA GLY A 605 -22.99 6.15 1.76
C GLY A 605 -23.88 4.95 2.11
N THR A 606 -23.86 4.49 3.36
CA THR A 606 -24.74 3.42 3.86
C THR A 606 -26.11 3.91 4.33
N PHE A 607 -26.25 5.12 4.89
CA PHE A 607 -27.54 5.58 5.41
C PHE A 607 -28.46 6.16 4.31
N THR A 608 -29.45 5.37 3.88
CA THR A 608 -30.31 5.68 2.72
C THR A 608 -31.80 5.80 3.07
N TYR A 609 -32.63 6.09 2.07
CA TYR A 609 -34.09 6.04 2.20
C TYR A 609 -34.65 4.62 2.40
N ALA A 610 -33.86 3.56 2.17
CA ALA A 610 -34.29 2.18 2.40
C ALA A 610 -34.29 1.80 3.90
N ASP A 611 -33.48 2.51 4.69
CA ASP A 611 -33.32 2.36 6.14
C ASP A 611 -34.40 3.08 6.94
N VAL A 612 -35.22 3.88 6.23
CA VAL A 612 -36.38 4.61 6.74
C VAL A 612 -37.65 3.94 6.26
N SER A 613 -38.49 3.49 7.18
CA SER A 613 -39.83 2.99 6.89
C SER A 613 -40.89 3.97 7.36
N LEU A 614 -41.92 4.19 6.53
CA LEU A 614 -43.05 5.05 6.82
C LEU A 614 -44.34 4.21 6.73
N MET A 615 -45.18 4.28 7.74
CA MET A 615 -46.55 3.76 7.70
C MET A 615 -47.55 4.91 7.80
N ARG A 616 -48.73 4.73 7.21
CA ARG A 616 -49.93 5.52 7.45
C ARG A 616 -51.10 4.59 7.74
N ASP A 617 -51.78 4.78 8.87
CA ASP A 617 -52.90 3.97 9.33
C ASP A 617 -52.58 2.45 9.34
N GLY A 618 -51.34 2.11 9.72
CA GLY A 618 -50.80 0.74 9.71
C GLY A 618 -50.46 0.17 8.32
N SER A 619 -50.66 0.94 7.24
CA SER A 619 -50.31 0.57 5.85
C SER A 619 -48.97 1.17 5.44
N PRO A 620 -48.03 0.42 4.83
CA PRO A 620 -46.76 0.99 4.37
C PRO A 620 -46.92 2.07 3.30
N VAL A 621 -46.20 3.18 3.46
CA VAL A 621 -46.03 4.24 2.47
C VAL A 621 -44.63 4.08 1.88
N MET A 622 -44.56 3.67 0.60
CA MET A 622 -43.28 3.43 -0.08
C MET A 622 -42.53 4.74 -0.31
N LEU A 623 -41.37 4.88 0.32
CA LEU A 623 -40.41 5.95 0.03
C LEU A 623 -39.59 5.63 -1.23
N ASP A 624 -39.01 6.66 -1.84
CA ASP A 624 -38.09 6.53 -2.99
C ASP A 624 -36.90 7.49 -2.85
N GLY A 625 -35.98 7.45 -3.83
CA GLY A 625 -34.77 8.28 -3.87
C GLY A 625 -34.98 9.79 -4.04
N SER A 626 -36.20 10.31 -3.92
CA SER A 626 -36.45 11.72 -3.64
C SER A 626 -36.27 12.08 -2.17
N VAL A 627 -36.28 11.07 -1.27
CA VAL A 627 -35.90 11.22 0.13
C VAL A 627 -34.37 11.26 0.24
N ALA A 628 -33.86 12.33 0.83
CA ALA A 628 -32.43 12.59 0.96
C ALA A 628 -32.01 12.68 2.44
N LEU A 629 -30.82 12.19 2.77
CA LEU A 629 -30.26 12.17 4.11
C LEU A 629 -28.98 13.01 4.15
N ALA A 630 -28.77 13.74 5.25
CA ALA A 630 -27.58 14.56 5.44
C ALA A 630 -27.25 14.73 6.93
N LEU A 631 -25.96 14.75 7.28
CA LEU A 631 -25.49 15.14 8.61
C LEU A 631 -25.80 16.63 8.87
N LEU A 632 -26.34 16.97 10.04
CA LEU A 632 -26.51 18.36 10.48
C LEU A 632 -25.34 18.80 11.37
N SER A 633 -25.13 18.07 12.47
CA SER A 633 -24.11 18.36 13.49
C SER A 633 -24.05 17.25 14.54
N GLY A 634 -22.87 17.00 15.10
CA GLY A 634 -22.69 15.93 16.09
C GLY A 634 -23.08 14.58 15.49
N THR A 635 -24.03 13.90 16.11
CA THR A 635 -24.57 12.60 15.64
C THR A 635 -26.00 12.73 15.09
N THR A 636 -26.44 13.96 14.77
CA THR A 636 -27.80 14.25 14.31
C THR A 636 -27.85 14.42 12.78
N TYR A 637 -28.67 13.61 12.14
CA TYR A 637 -28.91 13.54 10.71
C TYR A 637 -30.32 14.05 10.39
N ARG A 638 -30.52 14.58 9.18
CA ARG A 638 -31.82 15.04 8.67
C ARG A 638 -32.27 14.23 7.48
N ILE A 639 -33.42 13.58 7.63
CA ILE A 639 -34.21 13.02 6.54
C ILE A 639 -35.00 14.17 5.91
N SER A 640 -34.94 14.32 4.59
CA SER A 640 -35.57 15.41 3.82
C SER A 640 -36.37 14.88 2.63
N GLY A 641 -37.35 15.64 2.15
CA GLY A 641 -38.15 15.30 0.96
C GLY A 641 -39.49 14.61 1.27
N LEU A 642 -39.80 14.44 2.57
CA LEU A 642 -40.94 13.64 3.04
C LEU A 642 -42.32 14.19 2.63
N SER A 643 -42.43 15.46 2.22
CA SER A 643 -43.73 16.13 1.95
C SER A 643 -44.62 15.41 0.93
N ALA A 644 -44.05 14.74 -0.07
CA ALA A 644 -44.85 14.00 -1.06
C ALA A 644 -45.56 12.76 -0.48
N PHE A 645 -45.02 12.23 0.62
CA PHE A 645 -45.45 11.00 1.28
C PHE A 645 -46.34 11.29 2.51
N THR A 646 -46.19 12.47 3.12
CA THR A 646 -46.81 12.89 4.40
C THR A 646 -47.97 13.88 4.28
N ALA A 647 -48.38 14.22 3.05
CA ALA A 647 -49.37 15.27 2.74
C ALA A 647 -50.85 14.83 2.73
N SER A 648 -51.16 13.53 2.89
CA SER A 648 -52.55 13.10 3.09
C SER A 648 -52.89 13.08 4.57
N GLU A 649 -54.16 13.22 4.90
CA GLU A 649 -54.71 12.84 6.21
C GLU A 649 -54.34 11.39 6.59
N GLY A 650 -54.10 11.15 7.88
CA GLY A 650 -53.86 9.85 8.49
C GLY A 650 -52.85 9.87 9.65
N THR A 651 -52.82 8.81 10.45
CA THR A 651 -51.81 8.61 11.50
C THR A 651 -50.55 8.01 10.90
N TYR A 652 -49.43 8.73 10.96
CA TYR A 652 -48.14 8.33 10.41
C TYR A 652 -47.20 7.80 11.49
N VAL A 653 -46.43 6.76 11.16
CA VAL A 653 -45.30 6.27 11.96
C VAL A 653 -44.06 6.24 11.08
N LEU A 654 -43.00 6.97 11.44
CA LEU A 654 -41.68 6.89 10.80
C LEU A 654 -40.74 6.10 11.71
N THR A 655 -40.12 5.04 11.18
CA THR A 655 -39.15 4.21 11.90
C THR A 655 -37.84 4.13 11.12
N VAL A 656 -36.72 4.45 11.78
CA VAL A 656 -35.36 4.31 11.25
C VAL A 656 -34.72 3.05 11.82
N SER A 657 -34.03 2.27 10.99
CA SER A 657 -33.33 1.05 11.35
C SER A 657 -31.84 1.16 11.03
N ALA A 658 -30.95 0.89 12.00
CA ALA A 658 -29.50 0.94 11.77
C ALA A 658 -28.92 -0.33 11.12
N ALA A 659 -29.74 -1.37 10.86
CA ALA A 659 -29.28 -2.71 10.49
C ALA A 659 -28.55 -2.85 9.13
N ALA A 660 -28.50 -1.79 8.31
CA ALA A 660 -27.67 -1.73 7.10
C ALA A 660 -26.84 -0.42 7.01
N ILE A 661 -26.83 0.37 8.08
CA ILE A 661 -25.99 1.56 8.25
C ILE A 661 -24.67 1.12 8.89
N SER A 662 -23.53 1.62 8.44
CA SER A 662 -22.23 1.44 9.10
C SER A 662 -21.64 2.75 9.59
N ASP A 663 -20.68 2.68 10.53
CA ASP A 663 -19.79 3.79 10.84
C ASP A 663 -18.59 3.86 9.87
N HIS A 664 -17.73 4.85 10.08
CA HIS A 664 -16.50 5.03 9.28
C HIS A 664 -15.43 3.96 9.56
N ALA A 665 -15.58 3.11 10.58
CA ALA A 665 -14.70 1.95 10.86
C ALA A 665 -15.26 0.63 10.28
N GLY A 666 -16.45 0.67 9.68
CA GLY A 666 -17.13 -0.48 9.08
C GLY A 666 -18.05 -1.26 10.03
N ASN A 667 -18.23 -0.85 11.29
CA ASN A 667 -19.13 -1.52 12.23
C ASN A 667 -20.58 -1.38 11.73
N THR A 668 -21.22 -2.50 11.41
CA THR A 668 -22.66 -2.50 11.06
C THR A 668 -23.50 -2.14 12.28
N GLY A 669 -24.47 -1.27 12.08
CA GLY A 669 -25.30 -0.70 13.13
C GLY A 669 -26.41 -1.59 13.65
N ALA A 670 -26.98 -1.18 14.80
CA ALA A 670 -27.93 -1.97 15.56
C ALA A 670 -29.13 -1.17 16.09
N GLY A 671 -30.29 -1.84 16.18
CA GLY A 671 -31.50 -1.26 16.75
C GLY A 671 -32.30 -0.38 15.78
N LEU A 672 -33.38 0.18 16.32
CA LEU A 672 -34.32 1.05 15.62
C LEU A 672 -34.94 2.05 16.60
N ALA A 673 -35.38 3.20 16.08
CA ALA A 673 -36.22 4.15 16.79
C ALA A 673 -37.32 4.67 15.87
N SER A 674 -38.44 5.11 16.47
CA SER A 674 -39.63 5.51 15.73
C SER A 674 -40.33 6.69 16.39
N ASP A 675 -40.93 7.56 15.59
CA ASP A 675 -41.88 8.57 16.06
C ASP A 675 -43.22 8.46 15.32
N GLN A 676 -44.30 8.98 15.93
CA GLN A 676 -45.66 8.94 15.41
C GLN A 676 -46.33 10.30 15.52
N TRP A 677 -46.99 10.74 14.44
CA TRP A 677 -47.82 11.94 14.43
C TRP A 677 -49.11 11.72 13.60
N THR A 678 -50.09 12.60 13.75
CA THR A 678 -51.30 12.63 12.93
C THR A 678 -51.27 13.83 11.99
N THR A 679 -51.34 13.57 10.68
CA THR A 679 -51.65 14.61 9.70
C THR A 679 -53.17 14.69 9.57
N ASP A 680 -53.75 15.88 9.73
CA ASP A 680 -55.18 16.13 9.50
C ASP A 680 -55.38 17.30 8.54
N THR A 681 -56.05 17.05 7.42
CA THR A 681 -56.31 18.07 6.38
C THR A 681 -57.79 18.37 6.20
N THR A 682 -58.66 17.77 7.02
CA THR A 682 -60.10 18.03 6.96
C THR A 682 -60.42 19.30 7.75
N PRO A 683 -61.17 20.26 7.18
CA PRO A 683 -61.59 21.46 7.90
C PRO A 683 -62.87 21.22 8.69
N PRO A 684 -63.02 21.86 9.87
CA PRO A 684 -64.23 21.76 10.66
C PRO A 684 -65.38 22.48 9.96
N ALA A 685 -66.55 21.85 9.93
CA ALA A 685 -67.76 22.41 9.33
C ALA A 685 -68.92 22.43 10.34
N VAL A 686 -69.86 23.35 10.21
CA VAL A 686 -71.05 23.40 11.05
C VAL A 686 -72.03 22.29 10.64
N ALA A 687 -72.39 21.44 11.59
CA ALA A 687 -73.26 20.28 11.40
C ALA A 687 -74.71 20.51 11.86
N ASN A 688 -74.95 21.38 12.86
CA ASN A 688 -76.28 21.74 13.37
C ASN A 688 -76.29 23.13 14.02
N VAL A 689 -77.47 23.78 14.04
CA VAL A 689 -77.75 25.00 14.80
C VAL A 689 -79.08 24.85 15.53
N TRP A 690 -79.08 25.12 16.84
CA TRP A 690 -80.28 25.14 17.67
C TRP A 690 -80.49 26.50 18.35
N VAL A 691 -81.75 26.76 18.71
CA VAL A 691 -82.13 27.86 19.61
C VAL A 691 -82.94 27.33 20.80
N ARG A 692 -82.69 27.92 21.97
CA ARG A 692 -83.33 27.55 23.24
C ARG A 692 -83.71 28.80 24.04
N GLY A 693 -84.76 28.68 24.85
CA GLY A 693 -85.04 29.60 25.94
C GLY A 693 -84.88 28.91 27.31
N ASP A 694 -84.21 29.56 28.25
CA ASP A 694 -84.06 29.07 29.65
C ASP A 694 -85.41 28.80 30.35
N ALA A 695 -86.46 29.50 29.94
CA ALA A 695 -87.81 29.33 30.50
C ALA A 695 -88.55 28.08 29.98
N TRP A 696 -88.04 27.41 28.95
CA TRP A 696 -88.69 26.21 28.39
C TRP A 696 -88.51 25.01 29.31
N THR A 697 -89.58 24.25 29.51
CA THR A 697 -89.58 23.09 30.41
C THR A 697 -88.84 21.90 29.81
N THR A 698 -88.21 21.09 30.66
CA THR A 698 -87.58 19.82 30.23
C THR A 698 -88.56 18.92 29.47
N ILE A 699 -89.85 18.92 29.83
CA ILE A 699 -90.90 18.14 29.15
C ILE A 699 -91.18 18.66 27.73
N PHE A 700 -90.98 19.95 27.47
CA PHE A 700 -91.01 20.51 26.12
C PHE A 700 -89.74 20.16 25.35
N LEU A 701 -88.56 20.33 25.96
CA LEU A 701 -87.25 20.03 25.34
C LEU A 701 -87.12 18.56 24.92
N THR A 702 -87.39 17.59 25.82
CA THR A 702 -87.41 16.16 25.48
C THR A 702 -88.50 15.82 24.45
N TYR A 703 -89.54 16.66 24.28
CA TYR A 703 -90.49 16.48 23.18
C TYR A 703 -89.96 16.99 21.84
N LEU A 704 -89.05 17.97 21.79
CA LEU A 704 -88.37 18.37 20.56
C LEU A 704 -87.47 17.24 20.05
N GLU A 705 -86.66 16.66 20.93
CA GLU A 705 -85.81 15.49 20.66
C GLU A 705 -86.65 14.29 20.20
N THR A 706 -87.59 13.83 21.04
CA THR A 706 -88.39 12.62 20.73
C THR A 706 -89.39 12.78 19.58
N SER A 707 -89.55 13.99 19.03
CA SER A 707 -90.28 14.22 17.76
C SER A 707 -89.38 14.54 16.56
N GLY A 708 -88.06 14.55 16.73
CA GLY A 708 -87.09 14.72 15.65
C GLY A 708 -87.00 16.15 15.10
N VAL A 709 -87.25 17.15 15.94
CA VAL A 709 -87.28 18.59 15.57
C VAL A 709 -86.36 19.45 16.45
N GLY A 710 -85.48 18.82 17.21
CA GLY A 710 -84.59 19.47 18.16
C GLY A 710 -83.86 18.45 19.03
N ASP A 711 -83.38 18.94 20.16
CA ASP A 711 -82.54 18.25 21.13
C ASP A 711 -82.99 18.65 22.55
N ASP A 712 -82.88 17.74 23.53
CA ASP A 712 -83.40 17.99 24.88
C ASP A 712 -82.52 18.92 25.73
N THR A 713 -81.29 19.11 25.28
CA THR A 713 -80.26 19.95 25.89
C THR A 713 -80.06 21.23 25.07
N TYR A 714 -80.01 21.16 23.74
CA TYR A 714 -79.72 22.32 22.87
C TYR A 714 -80.96 23.04 22.31
N GLY A 715 -82.17 22.45 22.36
CA GLY A 715 -83.43 23.11 22.04
C GLY A 715 -83.97 22.83 20.62
N TYR A 716 -84.60 23.81 19.97
CA TYR A 716 -85.21 23.62 18.66
C TYR A 716 -84.16 23.70 17.55
N ALA A 717 -84.06 22.65 16.73
CA ALA A 717 -83.16 22.64 15.59
C ALA A 717 -83.71 23.55 14.49
N VAL A 718 -82.95 24.54 14.05
CA VAL A 718 -83.38 25.43 12.97
C VAL A 718 -83.34 24.63 11.66
N PRO A 719 -84.44 24.55 10.87
CA PRO A 719 -84.46 23.78 9.64
C PRO A 719 -83.41 24.26 8.63
N VAL A 720 -82.90 23.34 7.81
CA VAL A 720 -81.91 23.60 6.76
C VAL A 720 -82.25 22.86 5.47
N GLY A 721 -81.45 23.03 4.40
CA GLY A 721 -81.68 22.44 3.08
C GLY A 721 -82.99 22.87 2.42
N SER A 722 -83.68 23.86 2.99
CA SER A 722 -85.04 24.24 2.62
C SER A 722 -85.43 25.59 3.22
N ALA A 723 -86.26 26.35 2.48
CA ALA A 723 -86.72 27.68 2.88
C ALA A 723 -87.49 27.74 4.22
N ASP A 724 -87.78 26.59 4.82
CA ASP A 724 -88.27 26.46 6.20
C ASP A 724 -87.29 27.01 7.24
N GLN A 725 -86.00 27.15 6.93
CA GLN A 725 -85.00 27.89 7.73
C GLN A 725 -85.48 29.30 8.08
N LEU A 726 -86.13 29.98 7.12
CA LEU A 726 -86.57 31.36 7.24
C LEU A 726 -88.03 31.48 7.69
N LYS A 727 -88.72 30.37 8.00
CA LYS A 727 -90.02 30.44 8.68
C LYS A 727 -89.80 30.91 10.12
N THR A 728 -90.57 31.91 10.52
CA THR A 728 -90.52 32.54 11.84
C THR A 728 -90.62 31.54 13.00
N LEU A 729 -89.83 31.75 14.03
CA LEU A 729 -89.94 31.03 15.30
C LEU A 729 -90.90 31.80 16.21
N PRO A 730 -91.99 31.17 16.71
CA PRO A 730 -93.06 31.89 17.40
C PRO A 730 -92.86 32.00 18.92
N TRP A 731 -91.80 31.40 19.47
CA TRP A 731 -91.60 31.27 20.91
C TRP A 731 -91.06 32.55 21.54
N PHE A 732 -91.63 32.89 22.69
CA PHE A 732 -91.08 33.90 23.59
C PHE A 732 -89.97 33.28 24.44
N GLY A 733 -88.95 34.09 24.76
CA GLY A 733 -87.93 33.79 25.74
C GLY A 733 -86.72 33.03 25.19
N ILE A 734 -86.50 33.05 23.87
CA ILE A 734 -85.26 32.52 23.26
C ILE A 734 -84.08 33.38 23.76
N ASP A 735 -83.12 32.76 24.43
CA ASP A 735 -81.94 33.42 24.98
C ASP A 735 -80.64 32.61 24.83
N THR A 736 -80.66 31.47 24.16
CA THR A 736 -79.47 30.62 23.94
C THR A 736 -79.39 30.16 22.48
N ILE A 737 -78.19 30.22 21.91
CA ILE A 737 -77.84 29.65 20.60
C ILE A 737 -76.79 28.56 20.83
N SER A 738 -76.97 27.42 20.17
CA SER A 738 -76.01 26.31 20.18
C SER A 738 -75.64 25.91 18.74
N VAL A 739 -74.37 25.60 18.51
CA VAL A 739 -73.80 25.23 17.21
C VAL A 739 -72.97 23.95 17.37
N GLN A 740 -73.23 22.94 16.55
CA GLN A 740 -72.41 21.72 16.46
C GLN A 740 -71.43 21.82 15.30
N PHE A 741 -70.21 21.36 15.51
CA PHE A 741 -69.18 21.19 14.48
C PHE A 741 -69.01 19.71 14.10
N SER A 742 -68.36 19.41 12.97
CA SER A 742 -67.98 18.05 12.56
C SER A 742 -67.03 17.36 13.54
N GLU A 743 -66.24 18.15 14.27
CA GLU A 743 -65.05 17.74 15.04
C GLU A 743 -64.70 18.72 16.17
N ASP A 744 -63.60 18.47 16.89
CA ASP A 744 -63.17 19.26 18.03
C ASP A 744 -62.48 20.58 17.62
N VAL A 745 -63.06 21.71 18.02
CA VAL A 745 -62.68 23.07 17.56
C VAL A 745 -62.13 23.97 18.67
N ASN A 746 -61.26 24.91 18.29
CA ASN A 746 -60.71 25.96 19.15
C ASN A 746 -61.64 27.19 19.20
N VAL A 747 -62.83 26.97 19.76
CA VAL A 747 -63.92 27.94 19.87
C VAL A 747 -63.90 28.72 21.19
N VAL A 748 -64.26 30.01 21.14
CA VAL A 748 -64.25 30.94 22.30
C VAL A 748 -65.54 31.78 22.40
N GLU A 749 -65.78 32.39 23.57
CA GLU A 749 -66.97 33.23 23.85
C GLU A 749 -67.19 34.34 22.81
N GLY A 750 -66.11 34.94 22.29
CA GLY A 750 -66.16 35.99 21.25
C GLY A 750 -66.15 35.49 19.79
N GLY A 751 -66.19 34.17 19.55
CA GLY A 751 -66.11 33.59 18.20
C GLY A 751 -67.43 33.57 17.43
N LEU A 752 -68.55 33.86 18.08
CA LEU A 752 -69.88 34.02 17.46
C LEU A 752 -70.34 35.47 17.60
N ALA A 753 -70.77 36.08 16.50
CA ALA A 753 -71.55 37.31 16.51
C ALA A 753 -73.00 37.03 16.10
N LEU A 754 -73.95 37.75 16.69
CA LEU A 754 -75.38 37.67 16.36
C LEU A 754 -75.88 39.07 16.00
N TYR A 755 -76.14 39.29 14.71
CA TYR A 755 -76.65 40.56 14.18
C TYR A 755 -78.16 40.48 13.92
N GLY A 756 -78.85 41.60 14.13
CA GLY A 756 -80.27 41.76 13.86
C GLY A 756 -80.58 43.03 13.07
N VAL A 757 -81.84 43.19 12.69
CA VAL A 757 -82.38 44.41 12.05
C VAL A 757 -83.07 45.31 13.09
N THR A 758 -83.73 44.71 14.08
CA THR A 758 -84.37 45.41 15.20
C THR A 758 -83.35 45.70 16.30
N VAL A 759 -82.47 44.74 16.62
CA VAL A 759 -81.30 44.95 17.49
C VAL A 759 -80.03 44.75 16.64
N PRO A 760 -79.24 45.80 16.33
CA PRO A 760 -78.13 45.70 15.39
C PRO A 760 -77.11 44.61 15.69
N GLN A 761 -76.78 44.40 16.97
CA GLN A 761 -75.96 43.29 17.46
C GLN A 761 -76.44 42.90 18.85
N TYR A 762 -76.67 41.61 19.08
CA TYR A 762 -76.98 41.08 20.40
C TYR A 762 -75.68 40.81 21.18
N ALA A 763 -75.73 41.01 22.49
CA ALA A 763 -74.59 40.79 23.38
C ALA A 763 -74.82 39.56 24.26
N PHE A 764 -73.75 38.79 24.49
CA PHE A 764 -73.78 37.59 25.31
C PHE A 764 -73.71 37.92 26.81
N ALA A 765 -74.21 37.02 27.64
CA ALA A 765 -74.05 37.07 29.08
C ALA A 765 -72.62 36.63 29.42
N ALA A 766 -71.87 37.47 30.15
CA ALA A 766 -70.46 37.20 30.43
C ALA A 766 -70.27 35.89 31.22
N ALA A 767 -69.31 35.07 30.78
CA ALA A 767 -69.01 33.74 31.31
C ALA A 767 -70.20 32.76 31.23
N SER A 768 -71.02 32.89 30.18
CA SER A 768 -72.10 31.92 29.86
C SER A 768 -71.75 30.98 28.71
N PHE A 769 -70.65 31.24 28.01
CA PHE A 769 -70.14 30.37 26.96
C PHE A 769 -69.70 29.00 27.50
N SER A 770 -70.06 27.93 26.79
CA SER A 770 -69.63 26.57 27.08
C SER A 770 -69.39 25.78 25.79
N TYR A 771 -68.39 24.90 25.80
CA TYR A 771 -68.11 23.96 24.72
C TYR A 771 -67.97 22.54 25.27
N ASP A 772 -68.61 21.56 24.63
CA ASP A 772 -68.41 20.14 24.90
C ASP A 772 -67.65 19.48 23.74
N ALA A 773 -66.39 19.13 24.00
CA ALA A 773 -65.52 18.41 23.06
C ALA A 773 -65.93 16.93 22.83
N THR A 774 -66.99 16.43 23.49
CA THR A 774 -67.53 15.08 23.26
C THR A 774 -68.63 15.06 22.20
N SER A 775 -69.49 16.09 22.17
CA SER A 775 -70.56 16.26 21.17
C SER A 775 -70.25 17.32 20.12
N TYR A 776 -69.11 18.01 20.25
CA TYR A 776 -68.64 19.13 19.43
C TYR A 776 -69.60 20.33 19.40
N VAL A 777 -70.34 20.55 20.49
CA VAL A 777 -71.34 21.64 20.57
C VAL A 777 -70.82 22.81 21.41
N ALA A 778 -70.78 23.99 20.78
CA ALA A 778 -70.60 25.28 21.44
C ALA A 778 -71.97 25.91 21.74
N SER A 779 -72.11 26.53 22.90
CA SER A 779 -73.34 27.23 23.30
C SER A 779 -73.03 28.62 23.86
N TRP A 780 -73.81 29.60 23.44
CA TRP A 780 -73.72 31.00 23.86
C TRP A 780 -75.08 31.48 24.36
N ARG A 781 -75.11 32.05 25.57
CA ARG A 781 -76.33 32.62 26.16
C ARG A 781 -76.32 34.14 26.01
N LEU A 782 -77.43 34.70 25.55
CA LEU A 782 -77.66 36.13 25.40
C LEU A 782 -77.86 36.80 26.77
N ASN A 783 -77.55 38.09 26.85
CA ASN A 783 -77.85 38.91 28.05
C ASN A 783 -79.30 39.44 28.07
N GLN A 784 -80.07 39.18 27.02
CA GLN A 784 -81.46 39.55 26.82
C GLN A 784 -82.17 38.51 25.94
N THR A 785 -83.48 38.36 26.10
CA THR A 785 -84.32 37.48 25.27
C THR A 785 -84.65 38.10 23.91
N ILE A 786 -84.79 37.26 22.89
CA ILE A 786 -85.29 37.65 21.55
C ILE A 786 -86.82 37.60 21.58
N ASP A 787 -87.44 38.61 22.20
CA ASP A 787 -88.90 38.73 22.29
C ASP A 787 -89.52 39.74 21.30
N GLU A 788 -88.71 40.63 20.71
CA GLU A 788 -89.13 41.55 19.67
C GLU A 788 -88.97 40.91 18.26
N PRO A 789 -89.80 41.28 17.27
CA PRO A 789 -89.69 40.74 15.90
C PRO A 789 -88.35 41.10 15.24
N ASP A 790 -87.57 40.09 14.83
CA ASP A 790 -86.28 40.33 14.16
C ASP A 790 -85.91 39.27 13.10
N LYS A 791 -85.05 39.70 12.16
CA LYS A 791 -84.31 38.85 11.23
C LYS A 791 -82.87 38.76 11.72
N LEU A 792 -82.41 37.56 12.01
CA LEU A 792 -81.15 37.32 12.70
C LEU A 792 -80.13 36.67 11.77
N LEU A 793 -78.87 37.01 11.99
CA LEU A 793 -77.70 36.44 11.32
C LEU A 793 -76.70 36.01 12.40
N ILE A 794 -76.51 34.70 12.52
CA ILE A 794 -75.33 34.13 13.15
C ILE A 794 -74.16 34.35 12.18
N ASP A 795 -73.04 34.74 12.74
CA ASP A 795 -71.77 34.95 12.06
C ASP A 795 -70.69 34.25 12.89
N LEU A 796 -70.05 33.22 12.32
CA LEU A 796 -68.85 32.57 12.86
C LEU A 796 -67.71 32.86 11.90
N ASN A 797 -66.67 33.51 12.40
CA ASN A 797 -65.48 33.85 11.62
C ASN A 797 -64.74 32.58 11.19
N GLY A 798 -64.61 32.36 9.88
CA GLY A 798 -63.78 31.32 9.26
C GLY A 798 -62.59 31.89 8.48
N GLU A 799 -62.36 33.19 8.52
CA GLU A 799 -61.15 33.82 7.98
C GLU A 799 -59.94 33.69 8.93
N THR A 800 -58.79 34.27 8.54
CA THR A 800 -57.53 34.16 9.30
C THR A 800 -57.65 34.79 10.69
N GLY A 801 -57.57 33.95 11.73
CA GLY A 801 -57.78 34.35 13.13
C GLY A 801 -59.18 34.11 13.66
N GLY A 802 -60.07 33.52 12.84
CA GLY A 802 -61.34 32.94 13.25
C GLY A 802 -61.21 31.55 13.88
N MET A 803 -62.27 30.75 13.74
CA MET A 803 -62.34 29.38 14.27
C MET A 803 -61.40 28.44 13.53
N THR A 804 -60.75 27.54 14.29
CA THR A 804 -60.03 26.38 13.77
C THR A 804 -60.44 25.09 14.48
N ASP A 805 -60.07 23.94 13.91
CA ASP A 805 -59.98 22.65 14.60
C ASP A 805 -58.82 22.65 15.64
N LYS A 806 -58.34 21.48 16.06
CA LYS A 806 -57.11 21.37 16.87
C LYS A 806 -55.81 21.48 16.10
N THR A 807 -55.81 21.25 14.79
CA THR A 807 -54.58 21.13 13.98
C THR A 807 -54.17 22.42 13.26
N GLY A 808 -55.10 23.38 13.14
CA GLY A 808 -54.94 24.68 12.50
C GLY A 808 -55.77 24.88 11.23
N ASN A 809 -56.66 23.95 10.87
CA ASN A 809 -57.60 24.08 9.75
C ASN A 809 -58.70 25.08 10.10
N LEU A 810 -58.86 26.11 9.27
CA LEU A 810 -59.96 27.08 9.38
C LEU A 810 -61.31 26.42 9.09
N LEU A 811 -62.37 26.97 9.70
CA LEU A 811 -63.76 26.58 9.46
C LEU A 811 -64.10 26.55 7.96
N ASP A 812 -64.64 25.44 7.47
CA ASP A 812 -65.31 25.30 6.17
C ASP A 812 -66.73 25.89 6.30
N GLY A 813 -66.77 27.22 6.42
CA GLY A 813 -67.93 27.90 6.98
C GLY A 813 -68.99 28.29 5.96
N GLU A 814 -68.72 28.30 4.65
CA GLU A 814 -69.56 29.10 3.75
C GLU A 814 -71.03 28.66 3.72
N TRP A 815 -71.91 29.59 4.10
CA TRP A 815 -73.35 29.41 4.09
C TRP A 815 -74.00 30.42 3.14
N ILE A 816 -74.43 29.93 1.96
CA ILE A 816 -74.81 30.81 0.84
C ILE A 816 -76.25 31.33 1.00
N ASP A 817 -77.21 30.46 1.32
CA ASP A 817 -78.61 30.87 1.47
C ASP A 817 -79.45 29.92 2.35
N GLY A 818 -80.77 30.18 2.42
CA GLY A 818 -81.73 29.37 3.17
C GLY A 818 -82.06 28.01 2.56
N THR A 819 -81.27 27.51 1.59
CA THR A 819 -81.37 26.19 0.97
C THR A 819 -80.05 25.41 0.96
N SER A 820 -78.98 25.98 1.51
CA SER A 820 -77.73 25.26 1.78
C SER A 820 -77.96 24.06 2.72
N THR A 821 -77.16 23.01 2.54
CA THR A 821 -77.23 21.73 3.28
C THR A 821 -76.14 21.65 4.35
N TYR A 822 -76.35 20.86 5.40
CA TYR A 822 -75.27 20.52 6.35
C TYR A 822 -74.49 19.25 5.91
N PRO A 823 -73.21 19.12 6.31
CA PRO A 823 -72.40 20.15 6.97
C PRO A 823 -72.14 21.38 6.07
N SER A 824 -71.75 22.51 6.66
CA SER A 824 -71.50 23.78 5.95
C SER A 824 -70.34 23.71 4.94
N GLY A 825 -70.16 24.78 4.17
CA GLY A 825 -68.95 24.99 3.37
C GLY A 825 -68.89 24.20 2.06
N ASN A 826 -67.67 23.91 1.63
CA ASN A 826 -67.35 23.27 0.35
C ASN A 826 -66.26 22.18 0.44
N ASN A 827 -65.86 21.77 1.65
CA ASN A 827 -64.67 20.98 1.99
C ASN A 827 -63.35 21.74 1.74
N THR A 828 -63.33 23.06 1.93
CA THR A 828 -62.10 23.90 1.86
C THR A 828 -62.02 24.83 3.05
N ALA A 829 -60.95 24.73 3.83
CA ALA A 829 -60.73 25.58 5.01
C ALA A 829 -60.83 27.08 4.71
N GLY A 830 -61.87 27.75 5.22
CA GLY A 830 -62.08 29.20 5.09
C GLY A 830 -63.54 29.64 5.00
N GLY A 831 -63.74 30.94 5.26
CA GLY A 831 -65.00 31.66 4.98
C GLY A 831 -66.04 31.57 6.10
N ASP A 832 -66.84 32.63 6.25
CA ASP A 832 -67.70 32.81 7.41
C ASP A 832 -69.03 32.05 7.31
N PHE A 833 -69.48 31.48 8.44
CA PHE A 833 -70.78 30.81 8.55
C PHE A 833 -71.90 31.81 8.82
N LEU A 834 -72.41 32.39 7.73
CA LEU A 834 -73.42 33.44 7.71
C LEU A 834 -74.87 32.89 7.73
N PHE A 835 -75.25 32.27 8.84
CA PHE A 835 -76.52 31.54 8.98
C PHE A 835 -77.68 32.42 9.48
N ARG A 836 -78.77 32.52 8.70
CA ARG A 836 -79.95 33.33 9.05
C ARG A 836 -81.09 32.52 9.67
N PHE A 837 -81.81 33.15 10.60
CA PHE A 837 -83.12 32.68 11.10
C PHE A 837 -84.02 33.88 11.47
N ASN A 838 -85.31 33.64 11.71
CA ASN A 838 -86.32 34.69 11.89
C ASN A 838 -87.14 34.45 13.16
N VAL A 839 -87.37 35.48 13.98
CA VAL A 839 -88.19 35.37 15.21
C VAL A 839 -89.33 36.40 15.15
N VAL A 840 -90.56 35.94 15.41
CA VAL A 840 -91.75 36.81 15.58
C VAL A 840 -92.65 36.14 16.62
N VAL A 841 -92.63 36.64 17.86
CA VAL A 841 -93.37 36.01 18.96
C VAL A 841 -94.86 35.95 18.65
N GLY A 842 -95.41 34.73 18.68
CA GLY A 842 -96.83 34.46 18.47
C GLY A 842 -97.29 34.21 17.03
N ASP A 843 -96.37 34.19 16.04
CA ASP A 843 -96.65 33.87 14.64
C ASP A 843 -96.85 32.35 14.43
N ALA A 844 -97.99 31.86 14.93
CA ALA A 844 -98.27 30.44 15.15
C ALA A 844 -98.48 29.62 13.87
N ASP A 845 -98.87 30.26 12.75
CA ASP A 845 -98.88 29.62 11.42
C ASP A 845 -97.60 29.91 10.59
N ARG A 846 -96.67 30.69 11.14
CA ARG A 846 -95.35 31.06 10.59
C ARG A 846 -95.44 31.85 9.28
N ASN A 847 -96.40 32.77 9.16
CA ASN A 847 -96.65 33.60 7.97
C ASN A 847 -95.78 34.88 7.87
N THR A 848 -94.87 35.11 8.83
CA THR A 848 -94.07 36.34 9.09
C THR A 848 -94.78 37.43 9.91
N ARG A 849 -95.96 37.16 10.49
CA ARG A 849 -96.77 38.15 11.24
C ARG A 849 -97.66 37.52 12.32
N THR A 850 -97.68 38.15 13.49
CA THR A 850 -98.59 37.78 14.60
C THR A 850 -99.94 38.49 14.43
N LEU A 851 -100.96 37.74 14.00
CA LEU A 851 -102.27 38.26 13.64
C LEU A 851 -103.40 37.62 14.47
N THR A 852 -104.63 38.08 14.26
CA THR A 852 -105.82 37.51 14.93
C THR A 852 -106.20 36.12 14.40
N SER A 853 -105.62 35.70 13.28
CA SER A 853 -105.62 34.31 12.78
C SER A 853 -105.01 33.36 13.79
N ASP A 854 -103.80 33.65 14.25
CA ASP A 854 -102.92 32.81 15.08
C ASP A 854 -103.50 32.51 16.46
N VAL A 855 -104.24 33.48 16.99
CA VAL A 855 -105.05 33.35 18.21
C VAL A 855 -106.11 32.23 18.10
N THR A 856 -106.53 31.86 16.89
CA THR A 856 -107.64 30.92 16.64
C THR A 856 -107.27 29.44 16.81
N PRO A 857 -106.27 28.86 16.12
CA PRO A 857 -105.90 27.45 16.29
C PRO A 857 -105.44 27.14 17.72
N ILE A 858 -104.79 28.11 18.39
CA ILE A 858 -104.34 27.98 19.78
C ILE A 858 -105.53 27.93 20.74
N LYS A 859 -106.53 28.82 20.58
CA LYS A 859 -107.80 28.72 21.33
C LYS A 859 -108.54 27.41 21.12
N GLN A 860 -108.49 26.84 19.91
CA GLN A 860 -109.11 25.54 19.60
C GLN A 860 -108.40 24.35 20.26
N ASN A 861 -107.12 24.51 20.62
CA ASN A 861 -106.27 23.47 21.21
C ASN A 861 -105.87 23.75 22.67
N LEU A 862 -106.60 24.63 23.36
CA LEU A 862 -106.40 24.88 24.80
C LEU A 862 -106.53 23.58 25.63
N GLY A 863 -105.60 23.40 26.57
CA GLY A 863 -105.53 22.24 27.46
C GLY A 863 -104.84 21.01 26.86
N LYS A 864 -104.41 21.05 25.59
CA LYS A 864 -103.53 20.03 25.00
C LYS A 864 -102.13 20.12 25.62
N ARG A 865 -101.41 18.99 25.59
CA ARG A 865 -100.01 18.88 26.00
C ARG A 865 -99.21 18.04 25.01
N THR A 866 -97.88 18.05 25.15
CA THR A 866 -96.95 17.20 24.38
C THR A 866 -97.46 15.76 24.22
N GLY A 867 -97.30 15.21 23.02
CA GLY A 867 -97.77 13.86 22.66
C GLY A 867 -99.30 13.70 22.48
N GLN A 868 -100.13 14.75 22.60
CA GLN A 868 -101.57 14.66 22.32
C GLN A 868 -101.95 15.16 20.93
N ALA A 869 -102.88 14.46 20.25
CA ALA A 869 -103.43 14.90 18.99
C ALA A 869 -104.09 16.30 19.11
N GLY A 870 -103.60 17.26 18.31
CA GLY A 870 -103.97 18.69 18.38
C GLY A 870 -102.97 19.58 19.12
N TYR A 871 -101.96 19.01 19.80
CA TYR A 871 -100.79 19.75 20.23
C TYR A 871 -99.89 20.08 19.01
N SER A 872 -99.20 21.22 19.07
CA SER A 872 -98.18 21.65 18.13
C SER A 872 -97.16 22.49 18.90
N ILE A 873 -95.87 22.32 18.64
CA ILE A 873 -94.82 23.12 19.28
C ILE A 873 -94.96 24.62 18.97
N PHE A 874 -95.49 24.97 17.80
CA PHE A 874 -95.74 26.36 17.39
C PHE A 874 -97.00 26.98 18.05
N PHE A 875 -97.76 26.19 18.82
CA PHE A 875 -98.95 26.64 19.56
C PHE A 875 -98.69 26.82 21.07
N ASP A 876 -97.56 26.28 21.54
CA ASP A 876 -97.01 26.40 22.89
C ASP A 876 -95.94 27.51 22.82
N ILE A 877 -96.35 28.74 23.13
CA ILE A 877 -95.58 29.98 22.91
C ILE A 877 -94.62 30.25 24.09
N ASN A 878 -94.74 29.47 25.17
CA ASN A 878 -93.89 29.57 26.35
C ASN A 878 -92.98 28.38 26.63
N GLY A 879 -93.13 27.27 25.91
CA GLY A 879 -92.36 26.05 26.14
C GLY A 879 -92.77 25.33 27.43
N ASP A 880 -93.99 25.54 27.96
CA ASP A 880 -94.44 24.91 29.21
C ASP A 880 -94.95 23.46 29.06
N SER A 881 -94.86 22.93 27.83
CA SER A 881 -95.34 21.63 27.33
C SER A 881 -96.86 21.54 27.12
N ARG A 882 -97.56 22.68 27.16
CA ARG A 882 -99.02 22.78 27.10
C ARG A 882 -99.47 24.03 26.35
N ILE A 883 -100.62 23.90 25.69
CA ILE A 883 -101.29 25.04 25.05
C ILE A 883 -102.29 25.63 26.06
N LEU A 884 -102.02 26.81 26.59
CA LEU A 884 -102.76 27.39 27.72
C LEU A 884 -103.19 28.85 27.45
N THR A 885 -103.89 29.44 28.42
CA THR A 885 -104.30 30.85 28.33
C THR A 885 -103.13 31.84 28.47
N SER A 886 -101.96 31.37 28.91
CA SER A 886 -100.68 32.08 28.86
C SER A 886 -100.29 32.40 27.41
N ASP A 887 -100.37 31.43 26.51
CA ASP A 887 -100.01 31.56 25.08
C ASP A 887 -100.96 32.50 24.35
N VAL A 888 -102.26 32.32 24.62
CA VAL A 888 -103.34 33.23 24.18
C VAL A 888 -103.20 34.64 24.78
N THR A 889 -102.36 34.83 25.80
CA THR A 889 -102.02 36.15 26.36
C THR A 889 -100.77 36.71 25.68
N ARG A 890 -99.70 35.93 25.53
CA ARG A 890 -98.48 36.33 24.80
C ARG A 890 -98.79 36.80 23.39
N ILE A 891 -99.53 36.02 22.60
CA ILE A 891 -99.93 36.42 21.23
C ILE A 891 -100.69 37.74 21.20
N LYS A 892 -101.54 38.03 22.20
CA LYS A 892 -102.28 39.30 22.27
C LYS A 892 -101.39 40.50 22.58
N GLN A 893 -100.24 40.29 23.22
CA GLN A 893 -99.27 41.35 23.49
C GLN A 893 -98.51 41.73 22.21
N HIS A 894 -98.29 40.76 21.32
CA HIS A 894 -97.61 40.89 20.02
C HIS A 894 -98.56 41.06 18.82
N LEU A 895 -99.83 41.44 19.03
CA LEU A 895 -100.81 41.53 17.93
C LEU A 895 -100.53 42.72 17.01
N GLY A 896 -100.13 42.41 15.77
CA GLY A 896 -99.73 43.39 14.75
C GLY A 896 -98.25 43.31 14.37
N ASP A 897 -97.47 42.53 15.13
CA ASP A 897 -96.06 42.30 14.91
C ASP A 897 -95.79 41.60 13.57
N ARG A 898 -94.61 41.88 13.00
CA ARG A 898 -94.16 41.37 11.71
C ARG A 898 -92.64 41.45 11.61
N LEU A 899 -92.04 40.65 10.74
CA LEU A 899 -90.61 40.80 10.45
C LEU A 899 -90.24 42.23 9.99
N PRO A 900 -89.08 42.77 10.40
CA PRO A 900 -88.63 44.09 10.01
C PRO A 900 -88.26 44.18 8.52
N LEU A 901 -88.16 45.41 8.02
CA LEU A 901 -87.76 45.71 6.64
C LEU A 901 -86.24 45.86 6.56
N GLY A 902 -85.63 45.26 5.52
CA GLY A 902 -84.19 45.12 5.40
C GLY A 902 -83.74 43.68 5.65
N GLU A 903 -82.44 43.48 5.81
CA GLU A 903 -81.77 42.25 6.22
C GLU A 903 -80.69 42.65 7.24
N PRO A 904 -80.27 41.76 8.17
CA PRO A 904 -79.16 42.04 9.08
C PRO A 904 -77.86 42.26 8.28
N VAL A 905 -76.96 43.09 8.82
CA VAL A 905 -75.73 43.52 8.12
C VAL A 905 -74.54 43.42 9.06
N VAL A 906 -73.55 42.60 8.70
CA VAL A 906 -72.25 42.56 9.37
C VAL A 906 -71.55 43.92 9.18
N PRO A 907 -71.03 44.57 10.25
CA PRO A 907 -70.27 45.80 10.12
C PRO A 907 -69.02 45.61 9.26
N GLN A 908 -68.81 46.46 8.26
CA GLN A 908 -67.56 46.43 7.49
C GLN A 908 -66.39 46.93 8.35
N GLU A 909 -65.37 46.08 8.53
CA GLU A 909 -64.07 46.43 9.11
C GLU A 909 -63.49 47.69 8.46
N GLY A 910 -63.45 48.78 9.22
CA GLY A 910 -62.99 50.08 8.74
C GLY A 910 -61.47 50.15 8.76
N LEU A 911 -60.83 50.03 7.58
CA LEU A 911 -59.38 50.03 7.37
C LEU A 911 -58.61 51.08 8.22
N ALA A 912 -58.17 50.65 9.41
CA ALA A 912 -57.49 51.48 10.38
C ALA A 912 -56.02 51.70 9.98
N LEU A 913 -55.78 52.78 9.23
CA LEU A 913 -54.48 53.19 8.70
C LEU A 913 -53.43 53.40 9.81
N THR A 914 -52.77 52.31 10.20
CA THR A 914 -51.67 52.29 11.16
C THR A 914 -50.37 52.55 10.41
N LEU A 915 -49.64 53.59 10.82
CA LEU A 915 -48.49 54.12 10.05
C LEU A 915 -47.21 53.29 10.27
N GLY A 916 -47.18 52.07 9.74
CA GLY A 916 -46.02 51.18 9.71
C GLY A 916 -45.10 51.45 8.50
N SER A 917 -43.79 51.20 8.67
CA SER A 917 -42.79 51.39 7.62
C SER A 917 -42.87 50.34 6.52
N LEU A 918 -43.00 50.76 5.26
CA LEU A 918 -42.86 49.88 4.09
C LEU A 918 -41.40 49.56 3.78
N GLU A 919 -41.05 48.28 3.80
CA GLU A 919 -40.13 47.71 2.81
C GLU A 919 -40.95 46.77 1.90
N ALA A 920 -40.99 47.07 0.60
CA ALA A 920 -41.88 46.40 -0.34
C ALA A 920 -41.15 45.38 -1.22
N THR A 921 -41.20 44.10 -0.84
CA THR A 921 -40.68 42.97 -1.64
C THR A 921 -41.61 42.62 -2.81
N GLY A 922 -41.53 43.38 -3.89
CA GLY A 922 -42.33 43.16 -5.10
C GLY A 922 -41.77 42.09 -6.05
N LYS A 923 -42.40 40.91 -6.12
CA LYS A 923 -42.26 39.96 -7.26
C LYS A 923 -43.30 40.27 -8.34
N SER A 924 -42.88 40.48 -9.59
CA SER A 924 -43.77 40.39 -10.75
C SER A 924 -43.02 40.02 -12.05
N ARG A 925 -43.67 39.21 -12.90
CA ARG A 925 -43.16 38.75 -14.20
C ARG A 925 -43.49 39.78 -15.30
N SER A 926 -42.71 39.85 -16.40
CA SER A 926 -43.16 39.42 -17.76
C SER A 926 -42.41 40.05 -18.98
N VAL A 927 -42.06 39.18 -19.95
CA VAL A 927 -42.33 39.27 -21.42
C VAL A 927 -41.57 40.27 -22.36
N GLN A 928 -40.69 39.68 -23.21
CA GLN A 928 -40.45 39.83 -24.68
C GLN A 928 -39.86 41.09 -25.40
N ALA A 929 -39.13 40.76 -26.51
CA ALA A 929 -39.11 41.38 -27.87
C ALA A 929 -38.03 42.40 -28.36
N THR A 930 -36.83 41.88 -28.65
CA THR A 930 -36.07 41.87 -29.94
C THR A 930 -36.01 43.04 -30.98
N TYR A 931 -34.82 43.18 -31.63
CA TYR A 931 -34.47 43.76 -32.98
C TYR A 931 -34.11 45.29 -33.11
N PRO A 932 -33.44 45.79 -34.20
CA PRO A 932 -32.10 45.37 -34.72
C PRO A 932 -31.23 46.50 -35.40
N VAL A 933 -30.11 46.11 -36.07
CA VAL A 933 -29.41 46.72 -37.26
C VAL A 933 -28.45 47.95 -37.11
N GLU A 934 -27.16 47.70 -37.47
CA GLU A 934 -26.16 48.36 -38.37
C GLU A 934 -26.20 49.89 -38.75
N THR A 935 -25.29 50.53 -39.55
CA THR A 935 -24.14 50.13 -40.43
C THR A 935 -23.16 51.32 -40.74
N THR A 936 -21.86 51.06 -41.00
CA THR A 936 -20.92 51.81 -41.95
C THR A 936 -20.55 53.32 -41.72
N ILE A 937 -19.52 53.97 -42.33
CA ILE A 937 -18.33 53.58 -43.15
C ILE A 937 -17.12 54.54 -42.96
N SER A 938 -15.95 54.17 -43.49
CA SER A 938 -14.64 54.85 -43.41
C SER A 938 -14.44 56.13 -44.26
N SER A 939 -13.37 56.87 -43.97
CA SER A 939 -12.33 57.29 -44.95
C SER A 939 -11.11 57.92 -44.24
N ALA A 940 -9.95 58.06 -44.91
CA ALA A 940 -8.67 58.40 -44.26
C ALA A 940 -7.68 59.18 -45.16
N LEU A 941 -6.87 60.06 -44.54
CA LEU A 941 -5.47 60.42 -44.92
C LEU A 941 -4.84 61.22 -43.75
N ARG A 942 -3.74 60.82 -43.07
CA ARG A 942 -2.30 60.76 -43.46
C ARG A 942 -1.72 62.15 -43.83
N VAL A 943 -0.58 62.63 -43.30
CA VAL A 943 0.40 62.24 -42.23
C VAL A 943 1.23 63.51 -41.84
N ASP A 944 2.28 63.62 -41.00
CA ASP A 944 3.18 62.80 -40.12
C ASP A 944 3.93 63.81 -39.17
N PRO A 945 4.94 63.47 -38.32
CA PRO A 945 5.16 62.29 -37.46
C PRO A 945 5.64 62.64 -36.01
N ALA A 946 5.38 61.78 -35.01
CA ALA A 946 6.26 61.44 -33.86
C ALA A 946 5.53 60.56 -32.82
N ALA A 947 6.24 59.63 -32.16
CA ALA A 947 5.67 58.60 -31.25
C ALA A 947 6.62 58.31 -30.06
N ALA A 948 6.20 57.81 -28.87
CA ALA A 948 4.87 57.70 -28.25
C ALA A 948 4.96 57.32 -26.74
N ASN A 949 4.03 57.83 -25.90
CA ASN A 949 3.22 57.21 -24.79
C ASN A 949 3.76 56.14 -23.79
N THR A 950 3.21 55.88 -22.57
CA THR A 950 2.33 56.51 -21.51
C THR A 950 2.33 55.57 -20.26
N GLN A 951 2.36 55.98 -18.97
CA GLN A 951 1.27 56.38 -18.02
C GLN A 951 0.15 55.33 -17.67
N PRO A 952 -0.68 55.45 -16.57
CA PRO A 952 -0.44 55.97 -15.19
C PRO A 952 -1.26 55.34 -13.97
N THR A 953 -0.83 55.60 -12.72
CA THR A 953 -1.59 55.90 -11.43
C THR A 953 -2.63 54.97 -10.73
N ARG A 954 -2.61 54.98 -9.37
CA ARG A 954 -3.71 54.63 -8.40
C ARG A 954 -3.55 55.42 -7.05
N PRO A 955 -4.61 55.78 -6.30
CA PRO A 955 -4.52 56.45 -4.98
C PRO A 955 -5.01 55.61 -3.75
N GLU A 956 -4.94 56.18 -2.54
CA GLU A 956 -4.93 55.48 -1.23
C GLU A 956 -5.85 56.07 -0.11
N LYS A 957 -6.17 55.26 0.92
CA LYS A 957 -6.19 55.53 2.40
C LYS A 957 -7.01 54.46 3.18
N SER A 958 -6.81 54.17 4.48
CA SER A 958 -6.19 54.93 5.60
C SER A 958 -5.59 54.07 6.75
N ARG A 959 -4.49 54.56 7.38
CA ARG A 959 -4.15 54.67 8.85
C ARG A 959 -4.74 53.70 9.92
N GLN A 960 -4.07 53.35 11.05
CA GLN A 960 -2.98 54.04 11.81
C GLN A 960 -2.25 53.13 12.87
N ALA A 961 -0.94 53.39 13.13
CA ALA A 961 -0.15 53.10 14.37
C ALA A 961 0.09 51.62 14.82
N SER A 962 1.15 51.24 15.58
CA SER A 962 2.31 51.94 16.18
C SER A 962 3.62 51.09 16.22
N GLU A 963 4.74 51.74 16.56
CA GLU A 963 6.16 51.40 16.29
C GLU A 963 6.85 50.29 17.15
N ALA A 964 7.74 49.53 16.48
CA ALA A 964 9.13 49.16 16.83
C ALA A 964 9.54 48.35 18.10
N LEU A 965 10.31 47.26 17.86
CA LEU A 965 11.65 47.06 18.48
C LEU A 965 12.58 46.20 17.56
N PHE A 966 13.77 45.87 18.05
CA PHE A 966 14.95 45.36 17.33
C PHE A 966 14.95 43.86 17.01
N ALA A 967 15.89 43.45 16.15
CA ALA A 967 16.26 42.06 15.90
C ALA A 967 17.31 41.53 16.90
N GLU A 968 17.23 40.25 17.24
CA GLU A 968 18.33 39.28 17.42
C GLU A 968 17.70 37.86 17.55
N LEU A 969 18.51 36.82 17.81
CA LEU A 969 18.16 35.38 17.89
C LEU A 969 17.79 34.73 16.54
N GLY A 970 18.47 33.68 16.07
CA GLY A 970 19.71 33.06 16.59
C GLY A 970 19.51 31.95 17.61
N SER A 971 19.63 30.70 17.13
CA SER A 971 19.82 29.45 17.88
C SER A 971 18.64 28.84 18.67
N ALA A 972 18.78 27.52 18.89
CA ALA A 972 18.07 26.63 19.81
C ALA A 972 16.66 26.07 19.43
N GLN A 973 16.55 24.76 19.63
CA GLN A 973 15.39 23.89 19.46
C GLN A 973 14.26 24.19 20.49
N ALA A 974 13.00 23.93 20.14
CA ALA A 974 12.22 22.81 20.72
C ALA A 974 10.73 22.77 20.26
N ARG A 975 10.31 21.57 19.82
CA ARG A 975 8.99 20.90 19.96
C ARG A 975 7.63 21.60 19.68
N ASP A 976 6.83 20.84 18.91
CA ASP A 976 5.37 20.62 18.99
C ASP A 976 4.35 21.71 18.55
N ILE A 977 3.14 21.20 18.21
CA ILE A 977 1.97 21.77 17.51
C ILE A 977 2.00 21.45 15.99
N SER A 978 1.71 20.21 15.56
CA SER A 978 0.43 19.47 15.57
C SER A 978 -0.58 19.89 14.49
N SER A 979 -0.63 19.11 13.41
CA SER A 979 -1.84 18.71 12.65
C SER A 979 -2.95 19.75 12.36
N THR A 980 -2.97 20.26 11.12
CA THR A 980 -4.19 20.28 10.28
C THR A 980 -3.83 20.59 8.83
N THR A 981 -3.90 19.57 7.96
CA THR A 981 -3.74 19.73 6.50
C THR A 981 -5.06 19.42 5.81
N ASP A 982 -6.00 20.37 5.86
CA ASP A 982 -7.20 20.31 5.03
C ASP A 982 -6.79 20.28 3.54
N ARG A 983 -6.86 19.11 2.91
CA ARG A 983 -6.69 18.95 1.46
C ARG A 983 -7.92 19.49 0.75
N LEU A 984 -7.96 20.81 0.58
CA LEU A 984 -8.88 21.50 -0.32
C LEU A 984 -8.88 20.83 -1.70
N THR A 985 -9.98 20.13 -2.02
CA THR A 985 -10.27 19.56 -3.34
C THR A 985 -10.62 20.67 -4.33
N MET A 986 -9.61 21.45 -4.72
CA MET A 986 -9.73 22.43 -5.80
C MET A 986 -9.99 21.70 -7.13
N ASP A 987 -11.15 21.93 -7.73
CA ASP A 987 -11.51 21.28 -8.98
C ASP A 987 -10.60 21.70 -10.15
N ALA A 988 -10.56 20.87 -11.19
CA ALA A 988 -9.73 21.11 -12.37
C ALA A 988 -10.08 22.45 -13.08
N LYS A 989 -11.29 22.95 -12.88
CA LYS A 989 -11.75 24.25 -13.39
C LYS A 989 -11.10 25.42 -12.64
N THR A 990 -11.00 25.36 -11.31
CA THR A 990 -10.31 26.37 -10.50
C THR A 990 -8.81 26.42 -10.84
N LEU A 991 -8.18 25.26 -11.04
CA LEU A 991 -6.80 25.17 -11.55
C LEU A 991 -6.64 25.80 -12.94
N PHE A 992 -7.60 25.57 -13.86
CA PHE A 992 -7.61 26.16 -15.19
C PHE A 992 -7.82 27.69 -15.18
N GLU A 993 -8.67 28.21 -14.28
CA GLU A 993 -8.90 29.64 -14.11
C GLU A 993 -7.68 30.37 -13.48
N ILE A 994 -6.97 29.72 -12.54
CA ILE A 994 -5.69 30.20 -12.01
C ILE A 994 -4.60 30.22 -13.10
N ALA A 995 -4.49 29.16 -13.90
CA ALA A 995 -3.54 29.09 -15.02
C ALA A 995 -3.79 30.19 -16.06
N GLN A 996 -5.06 30.45 -16.42
CA GLN A 996 -5.41 31.59 -17.29
C GLN A 996 -5.10 32.95 -16.66
N THR A 997 -5.18 33.08 -15.34
CA THR A 997 -4.88 34.34 -14.64
C THR A 997 -3.39 34.65 -14.69
N LEU A 998 -2.52 33.67 -14.41
CA LEU A 998 -1.06 33.80 -14.50
C LEU A 998 -0.57 34.00 -15.95
N SER A 999 -1.24 33.37 -16.93
CA SER A 999 -0.97 33.53 -18.36
C SER A 999 -1.12 34.98 -18.84
N ARG A 1000 -1.99 35.79 -18.20
CA ARG A 1000 -2.32 37.16 -18.64
C ARG A 1000 -1.40 38.24 -18.08
N SER A 1001 -0.47 37.93 -17.17
CA SER A 1001 0.38 38.91 -16.51
C SER A 1001 1.86 38.89 -16.93
N ASN A 1002 2.16 38.64 -18.21
CA ASN A 1002 3.54 38.78 -18.72
C ASN A 1002 3.61 39.05 -20.24
N ASN A 1003 3.57 40.31 -20.68
CA ASN A 1003 4.17 40.69 -21.98
C ASN A 1003 4.52 42.19 -22.12
N THR A 1004 5.62 42.64 -21.49
CA THR A 1004 6.39 43.81 -21.98
C THR A 1004 7.89 43.64 -21.71
N GLY A 1005 8.71 43.72 -22.77
CA GLY A 1005 10.05 44.30 -22.72
C GLY A 1005 11.19 43.55 -22.00
N ASN A 1006 11.77 42.55 -22.67
CA ASN A 1006 13.20 42.19 -22.61
C ASN A 1006 13.92 42.17 -21.24
N GLY A 1007 13.79 41.05 -20.52
CA GLY A 1007 14.73 40.66 -19.48
C GLY A 1007 14.54 39.20 -19.04
N LYS A 1008 15.33 38.25 -19.58
CA LYS A 1008 15.32 36.85 -19.12
C LYS A 1008 15.97 36.74 -17.73
N THR A 1009 15.20 37.01 -16.68
CA THR A 1009 15.59 36.73 -15.29
C THR A 1009 15.37 35.26 -14.95
N ARG A 1010 16.15 34.74 -13.97
CA ARG A 1010 16.25 33.30 -13.67
C ARG A 1010 14.93 32.60 -13.30
N ALA A 1011 13.89 33.33 -12.90
CA ALA A 1011 12.58 32.77 -12.55
C ALA A 1011 11.89 32.03 -13.72
N ALA A 1012 12.07 32.49 -14.96
CA ALA A 1012 11.43 31.85 -16.12
C ALA A 1012 11.93 30.43 -16.38
N CYS A 1013 13.21 30.16 -16.10
CA CYS A 1013 13.81 28.84 -16.29
C CYS A 1013 13.32 27.81 -15.26
N LEU A 1014 12.93 28.27 -14.06
CA LEU A 1014 12.43 27.41 -12.99
C LEU A 1014 10.99 26.95 -13.26
N ALA A 1015 10.17 27.80 -13.90
CA ALA A 1015 8.78 27.49 -14.22
C ALA A 1015 8.62 26.43 -15.33
N GLU A 1016 9.47 26.46 -16.36
CA GLU A 1016 9.49 25.41 -17.40
C GLU A 1016 9.96 24.06 -16.83
N GLN A 1017 10.88 24.06 -15.87
CA GLN A 1017 11.41 22.84 -15.25
C GLN A 1017 10.36 22.15 -14.36
N VAL A 1018 9.63 22.90 -13.54
CA VAL A 1018 8.48 22.38 -12.76
C VAL A 1018 7.38 21.81 -13.67
N TRP A 1019 7.13 22.41 -14.84
CA TRP A 1019 6.19 21.88 -15.83
C TRP A 1019 6.68 20.58 -16.48
N ALA A 1020 8.00 20.45 -16.74
CA ALA A 1020 8.59 19.25 -17.32
C ALA A 1020 8.60 18.04 -16.37
N ASP A 1021 8.54 18.27 -15.06
CA ASP A 1021 8.47 17.20 -14.06
C ASP A 1021 7.02 16.80 -13.75
N LEU A 1022 6.10 17.77 -13.61
CA LEU A 1022 4.65 17.50 -13.53
C LEU A 1022 4.13 16.73 -14.76
N ALA A 1023 4.61 17.06 -15.96
CA ALA A 1023 4.23 16.35 -17.19
C ALA A 1023 4.78 14.91 -17.28
N ARG A 1024 5.82 14.57 -16.50
CA ARG A 1024 6.39 13.21 -16.46
C ARG A 1024 5.74 12.31 -15.40
N GLY A 1025 5.03 12.88 -14.43
CA GLY A 1025 4.23 12.13 -13.44
C GLY A 1025 2.86 11.66 -13.94
N PHE A 1026 2.45 12.01 -15.18
CA PHE A 1026 1.12 11.67 -15.74
C PHE A 1026 1.15 10.63 -16.88
N LEU A 1027 2.28 9.93 -17.06
CA LEU A 1027 2.46 8.87 -18.06
C LEU A 1027 3.21 7.64 -17.50
N ARG A 1028 2.99 7.36 -16.22
CA ARG A 1028 3.21 6.07 -15.56
C ARG A 1028 2.02 5.77 -14.66
#